data_AF-A0A552PRM6-F1
#
_entry.id   AF-A0A552PRM6-F1
#
_cell.length_a   1.000
_cell.length_b   1.000
_cell.length_c   1.000
_cell.angle_alpha   90.00
_cell.angle_beta   90.00
_cell.angle_gamma   90.00
#
_symmetry.space_group_name_H-M   'P 1'
#
loop_
_entity.id
_entity.type
_entity.pdbx_description
1 polymer ?
#
loop_
_entity_poly.entity_id
_entity_poly.type
_entity_poly.pdbx_seq_one_letter_code
_entity_poly.pdbx_strand_id
1 'polypeptide(L)'
;MNRNLTDTSHINNPAISVGSVSWVPIFHCVWAETINNYSYCAIDLSENLVEDHGVQVDNGGMITIPPNSVYNFGQGEFTITAIFQTTQPGTIVSCKSKAGTSGGWLLALEQNGWFRMKFWNNDGRYFDVFCSRANKDALDGQWHHIAFTRKPGTDLYKFFFDGQIAGLVNIEIDNPRISVFQPYFDIHNFDRVVIGNCDNEQEANRQFVGIIEDVTMWNRALSQDEIQRTRFNETNSNDPGLVGFWMLDQNFDDSSPIKNNASGSGSVKFLEVAHQAERQQTLKIAEGTSYLYGVALDKSKSSVTFPEGALVKVFRPDGTQLDQESNTDDLFVRMNGNSVWAFTVKNPQAGDWKFAVECPTSTPFLLSVQTTPSKDVAPTIGNTLQELYVDAPANHTRTFSTLASGEVLTSNSSLANSEVSTSDSSEWTDVAKWTGATAVGLLSLGALAALGTITLPVAVLGAAVVTGINVIGTTIALDKELDFQRKSDLLGRQVGIGDFSFEEDGQNSYRYFVYDNVSNYRNELVNYSHKTQIDRNTPYLYAVLTQNDNSIDFPVGATLNIKAPDETNYNHDIQDGNSLAIISNSSIHSLIIKNPQPGYWNISINAGAGVKFHCEFCTVPSEDVFETITAVFRSGSGKPDLLVPAFIGAIDTILIANTIDNLSSTTKDLVYLLASDAISGSKRNRDEQVQDGKQVVENSAKRYKISNQSSRHAAKEAAIQAAHNAAQERLKSIKIASWNIEKNGQSSTLEKQSKVSDFIATCIELEITVIFLCEVHSTRVDDYVAFLISTYGETYRVESLPGGYNNAYVFLIRQNASIEVNYGQLFALNRAGLILQSGELFCVLAHFKSGQTGLTKNQIENAAEFLQDIGGKSGKWAITGDMNWDYQNCNKLNLPECALEYTCWSDQTQAKGGILDWCLAGTSTQVIPWDVENLFNKSINDMTGPDHRPVVFVIIWLPSSPSSDEP
;
A
#
# COMPACT_ATOMS: atom_id res chain seq x y z
N MET A 1 0.74 10.16 6.08
CA MET A 1 1.02 10.04 7.53
C MET A 1 -0.17 9.37 8.18
N ASN A 2 0.02 8.22 8.83
CA ASN A 2 -1.04 7.46 9.50
C ASN A 2 -1.07 7.86 10.98
N ARG A 3 -1.73 8.98 11.34
CA ARG A 3 -2.03 9.43 12.72
C ARG A 3 -0.96 9.16 13.81
N ASN A 4 0.32 9.09 13.46
CA ASN A 4 1.40 8.78 14.38
C ASN A 4 2.63 9.62 14.04
N LEU A 5 3.39 9.97 15.08
CA LEU A 5 4.65 10.69 14.97
C LEU A 5 5.83 9.72 14.80
N THR A 6 5.53 8.46 14.48
CA THR A 6 6.52 7.40 14.33
C THR A 6 7.29 7.65 13.06
N ASP A 7 8.60 7.78 13.20
CA ASP A 7 9.49 7.76 12.06
C ASP A 7 9.59 6.32 11.57
N THR A 8 8.91 6.02 10.46
CA THR A 8 8.94 4.71 9.81
C THR A 8 10.17 4.53 8.93
N SER A 9 11.07 5.52 8.86
CA SER A 9 12.37 5.33 8.24
C SER A 9 13.25 4.41 9.10
N HIS A 10 14.29 3.86 8.48
CA HIS A 10 15.28 3.03 9.15
C HIS A 10 16.05 3.76 10.28
N ILE A 11 15.93 5.09 10.36
CA ILE A 11 16.54 5.92 11.41
C ILE A 11 15.73 5.82 12.71
N ASN A 12 14.41 5.55 12.61
CA ASN A 12 13.48 5.40 13.72
C ASN A 12 13.66 6.51 14.78
N ASN A 13 13.64 7.77 14.33
CA ASN A 13 13.70 8.96 15.16
C ASN A 13 12.28 9.54 15.35
N PRO A 14 11.45 8.96 16.24
CA PRO A 14 10.07 9.39 16.41
C PRO A 14 10.00 10.87 16.79
N ALA A 15 9.11 11.60 16.14
CA ALA A 15 8.84 12.99 16.48
C ALA A 15 8.15 13.05 17.85
N ILE A 16 8.63 13.94 18.71
CA ILE A 16 8.00 14.24 19.99
C ILE A 16 7.20 15.53 19.81
N SER A 17 5.88 15.45 19.99
CA SER A 17 5.04 16.65 19.99
C SER A 17 5.37 17.53 21.20
N VAL A 18 5.54 18.83 20.95
CA VAL A 18 5.67 19.85 22.00
C VAL A 18 4.53 20.85 21.81
N GLY A 19 3.58 20.87 22.74
CA GLY A 19 2.35 21.68 22.64
C GLY A 19 1.13 20.87 22.15
N SER A 20 0.03 21.56 21.84
CA SER A 20 -1.18 20.93 21.27
C SER A 20 -0.93 20.60 19.80
N VAL A 21 -0.83 19.32 19.47
CA VAL A 21 -0.72 18.80 18.10
C VAL A 21 -1.98 17.98 17.81
N SER A 22 -2.70 18.33 16.74
CA SER A 22 -3.91 17.63 16.27
C SER A 22 -3.69 17.07 14.85
N TRP A 23 -4.41 16.01 14.50
CA TRP A 23 -4.43 15.43 13.17
C TRP A 23 -5.67 15.95 12.44
N VAL A 24 -5.50 16.58 11.27
CA VAL A 24 -6.60 17.13 10.48
C VAL A 24 -6.72 16.36 9.16
N PRO A 25 -7.94 15.94 8.75
CA PRO A 25 -8.13 15.33 7.44
C PRO A 25 -7.87 16.36 6.34
N ILE A 26 -6.90 16.07 5.47
CA ILE A 26 -6.59 16.90 4.29
C ILE A 26 -6.67 16.04 3.04
N PHE A 27 -7.01 16.66 1.91
CA PHE A 27 -6.82 16.00 0.62
C PHE A 27 -5.33 15.76 0.38
N HIS A 28 -4.93 14.50 0.36
CA HIS A 28 -3.65 14.09 -0.17
C HIS A 28 -3.67 14.20 -1.69
N CYS A 29 -2.55 14.62 -2.28
CA CYS A 29 -2.41 14.58 -3.72
C CYS A 29 -1.07 13.99 -4.07
N VAL A 30 -1.15 13.02 -4.96
CA VAL A 30 0.00 12.38 -5.57
C VAL A 30 -0.08 12.70 -7.05
N TRP A 31 1.00 13.25 -7.60
CA TRP A 31 1.05 13.59 -9.02
C TRP A 31 2.42 13.24 -9.56
N ALA A 32 2.46 12.87 -10.84
CA ALA A 32 3.69 12.68 -11.58
C ALA A 32 3.54 13.23 -12.99
N GLU A 33 4.63 13.83 -13.48
CA GLU A 33 4.84 14.15 -14.87
C GLU A 33 6.13 13.45 -15.29
N THR A 34 6.02 12.45 -16.16
CA THR A 34 7.14 11.54 -16.46
C THR A 34 7.44 11.48 -17.95
N ILE A 35 8.30 10.53 -18.33
CA ILE A 35 8.66 10.27 -19.72
C ILE A 35 7.43 9.95 -20.57
N ASN A 36 7.57 10.04 -21.89
CA ASN A 36 6.52 9.74 -22.85
C ASN A 36 5.25 10.60 -22.70
N ASN A 37 5.33 11.84 -22.19
CA ASN A 37 4.17 12.75 -22.02
C ASN A 37 3.06 12.16 -21.12
N TYR A 38 3.45 11.31 -20.17
CA TYR A 38 2.52 10.79 -19.18
C TYR A 38 2.42 11.75 -17.99
N SER A 39 1.18 12.17 -17.70
CA SER A 39 0.84 12.96 -16.53
C SER A 39 -0.23 12.19 -15.75
N TYR A 40 -0.02 12.06 -14.44
CA TYR A 40 -0.94 11.40 -13.52
C TYR A 40 -1.17 12.29 -12.31
N CYS A 41 -2.40 12.31 -11.81
CA CYS A 41 -2.80 13.00 -10.61
C CYS A 41 -3.91 12.22 -9.90
N ALA A 42 -3.69 11.86 -8.63
CA ALA A 42 -4.74 11.43 -7.73
C ALA A 42 -4.90 12.46 -6.61
N ILE A 43 -6.13 12.92 -6.43
CA ILE A 43 -6.57 13.68 -5.26
C ILE A 43 -7.37 12.73 -4.39
N ASP A 44 -6.83 12.43 -3.23
CA ASP A 44 -7.30 11.39 -2.35
C ASP A 44 -7.70 11.96 -1.00
N LEU A 45 -8.87 11.56 -0.51
CA LEU A 45 -9.29 11.77 0.87
C LEU A 45 -9.47 10.38 1.47
N SER A 46 -8.45 9.89 2.20
CA SER A 46 -8.57 8.65 2.96
C SER A 46 -9.72 8.78 3.96
N GLU A 47 -10.45 7.68 4.16
CA GLU A 47 -11.39 7.62 5.28
C GLU A 47 -10.55 7.86 6.54
N ASN A 48 -10.79 8.98 7.17
CA ASN A 48 -10.58 9.05 8.59
C ASN A 48 -11.94 8.70 9.15
N LEU A 49 -12.03 7.67 10.01
CA LEU A 49 -13.03 7.70 11.07
C LEU A 49 -12.74 8.97 11.84
N VAL A 50 -13.33 10.07 11.40
CA VAL A 50 -13.23 11.37 12.02
C VAL A 50 -14.07 11.19 13.28
N GLU A 51 -13.43 10.81 14.38
CA GLU A 51 -14.00 11.01 15.73
C GLU A 51 -13.95 12.51 16.07
N ASP A 52 -14.13 13.41 15.10
CA ASP A 52 -14.45 14.81 15.40
C ASP A 52 -15.91 14.81 15.82
N HIS A 53 -16.19 15.45 16.94
CA HIS A 53 -17.53 15.53 17.47
C HIS A 53 -17.96 16.99 17.53
N GLY A 54 -19.20 17.21 17.11
CA GLY A 54 -19.92 18.41 17.43
C GLY A 54 -20.91 18.14 18.55
N VAL A 55 -21.38 19.21 19.20
CA VAL A 55 -22.50 19.10 20.12
C VAL A 55 -23.78 19.40 19.38
N GLN A 56 -24.63 18.37 19.25
CA GLN A 56 -26.03 18.54 18.92
C GLN A 56 -26.74 19.24 20.08
N VAL A 57 -27.29 20.42 19.79
CA VAL A 57 -28.16 21.18 20.68
C VAL A 57 -29.59 21.05 20.16
N ASP A 58 -30.44 20.38 20.92
CA ASP A 58 -31.87 20.29 20.61
C ASP A 58 -32.66 21.37 21.35
N ASN A 59 -33.96 21.44 21.08
CA ASN A 59 -34.85 22.38 21.76
C ASN A 59 -34.77 22.21 23.30
N GLY A 60 -34.49 23.30 24.01
CA GLY A 60 -34.28 23.31 25.45
C GLY A 60 -32.87 22.93 25.90
N GLY A 61 -31.97 22.59 24.97
CA GLY A 61 -30.54 22.40 25.20
C GLY A 61 -29.76 23.71 25.18
N MET A 62 -28.67 23.75 25.94
CA MET A 62 -27.68 24.83 25.94
C MET A 62 -26.36 24.34 26.55
N ILE A 63 -25.27 25.03 26.23
CA ILE A 63 -23.97 24.86 26.88
C ILE A 63 -23.67 26.14 27.66
N THR A 64 -23.35 26.01 28.94
CA THR A 64 -23.13 27.16 29.83
C THR A 64 -21.69 27.24 30.28
N ILE A 65 -21.10 28.43 30.16
CA ILE A 65 -19.74 28.72 30.58
C ILE A 65 -19.80 29.65 31.80
N PRO A 66 -19.17 29.32 32.93
CA PRO A 66 -19.21 30.16 34.12
C PRO A 66 -18.77 31.61 33.87
N PRO A 67 -19.36 32.58 34.62
CA PRO A 67 -18.91 33.96 34.61
C PRO A 67 -17.39 34.12 34.75
N ASN A 68 -16.77 34.89 33.86
CA ASN A 68 -15.34 35.21 33.93
C ASN A 68 -15.07 36.61 33.38
N SER A 69 -14.21 37.38 34.05
CA SER A 69 -13.86 38.75 33.66
C SER A 69 -13.18 38.86 32.31
N VAL A 70 -12.60 37.78 31.77
CA VAL A 70 -11.95 37.82 30.44
C VAL A 70 -12.93 38.04 29.28
N TYR A 71 -14.22 37.75 29.48
CA TYR A 71 -15.28 38.01 28.48
C TYR A 71 -15.85 39.43 28.57
N ASN A 72 -15.35 40.22 29.51
CA ASN A 72 -15.69 41.63 29.64
C ASN A 72 -14.84 42.45 28.68
N PHE A 73 -15.30 42.57 27.43
CA PHE A 73 -14.56 43.29 26.40
C PHE A 73 -14.71 44.81 26.48
N GLY A 74 -15.58 45.33 27.36
CA GLY A 74 -15.84 46.76 27.50
C GLY A 74 -16.03 47.48 26.15
N GLN A 75 -15.17 48.46 25.87
CA GLN A 75 -15.08 49.14 24.56
C GLN A 75 -13.97 48.60 23.63
N GLY A 76 -13.21 47.60 24.09
CA GLY A 76 -12.03 47.06 23.43
C GLY A 76 -12.33 46.16 22.24
N GLU A 77 -11.27 45.65 21.62
CA GLU A 77 -11.35 44.70 20.52
C GLU A 77 -11.79 43.32 21.00
N PHE A 78 -12.48 42.58 20.13
CA PHE A 78 -12.70 41.15 20.33
C PHE A 78 -13.06 40.44 19.02
N THR A 79 -12.92 39.12 19.03
CA THR A 79 -13.41 38.23 17.95
C THR A 79 -14.16 37.06 18.57
N ILE A 80 -15.24 36.65 17.91
CA ILE A 80 -15.96 35.41 18.20
C ILE A 80 -16.00 34.60 16.92
N THR A 81 -15.73 33.30 17.01
CA THR A 81 -15.92 32.35 15.91
C THR A 81 -16.73 31.15 16.38
N ALA A 82 -17.44 30.51 15.45
CA ALA A 82 -18.09 29.24 15.66
C ALA A 82 -18.24 28.51 14.33
N ILE A 83 -18.21 27.19 14.37
CA ILE A 83 -18.57 26.33 13.25
C ILE A 83 -19.87 25.61 13.63
N PHE A 84 -20.80 25.55 12.69
CA PHE A 84 -22.15 25.07 12.98
C PHE A 84 -22.87 24.50 11.75
N GLN A 85 -23.87 23.67 12.00
CA GLN A 85 -24.80 23.11 11.02
C GLN A 85 -26.23 23.27 11.53
N THR A 86 -27.12 23.90 10.75
CA THR A 86 -28.54 24.05 11.14
C THR A 86 -29.47 24.26 9.95
N THR A 87 -30.75 24.01 10.19
CA THR A 87 -31.86 24.38 9.28
C THR A 87 -32.83 25.38 9.91
N GLN A 88 -32.52 25.89 11.11
CA GLN A 88 -33.41 26.77 11.90
C GLN A 88 -32.67 28.01 12.41
N PRO A 89 -33.36 29.17 12.53
CA PRO A 89 -32.79 30.35 13.15
C PRO A 89 -32.55 30.13 14.65
N GLY A 90 -31.61 30.86 15.24
CA GLY A 90 -31.28 30.70 16.65
C GLY A 90 -30.02 31.44 17.10
N THR A 91 -29.82 31.52 18.41
CA THR A 91 -28.64 32.16 19.02
C THR A 91 -27.49 31.16 19.11
N ILE A 92 -26.41 31.43 18.38
CA ILE A 92 -25.22 30.58 18.34
C ILE A 92 -24.46 30.72 19.66
N VAL A 93 -24.18 31.97 20.07
CA VAL A 93 -23.48 32.26 21.32
C VAL A 93 -23.86 33.64 21.86
N SER A 94 -23.96 33.75 23.19
CA SER A 94 -24.32 35.00 23.87
C SER A 94 -23.60 35.17 25.20
N CYS A 95 -23.40 36.42 25.59
CA CYS A 95 -23.04 36.81 26.95
C CYS A 95 -23.97 37.95 27.38
N LYS A 96 -25.16 37.58 27.86
CA LYS A 96 -26.20 38.53 28.25
C LYS A 96 -27.21 37.88 29.20
N SER A 97 -27.29 38.38 30.43
CA SER A 97 -28.32 37.92 31.38
C SER A 97 -29.72 38.44 31.07
N LYS A 98 -30.71 37.90 31.80
CA LYS A 98 -32.11 38.34 31.83
C LYS A 98 -32.31 39.79 32.31
N ALA A 99 -31.31 40.39 32.97
CA ALA A 99 -31.43 41.74 33.52
C ALA A 99 -31.48 42.80 32.39
N GLY A 100 -32.50 43.66 32.39
CA GLY A 100 -32.68 44.67 31.33
C GLY A 100 -31.57 45.74 31.24
N THR A 101 -30.68 45.83 32.23
CA THR A 101 -29.66 46.89 32.35
C THR A 101 -28.22 46.37 32.42
N SER A 102 -27.95 45.08 32.21
CA SER A 102 -26.56 44.64 32.02
C SER A 102 -26.12 44.89 30.58
N GLY A 103 -24.88 45.34 30.36
CA GLY A 103 -24.25 45.30 29.05
C GLY A 103 -24.15 43.86 28.53
N GLY A 104 -23.84 43.68 27.26
CA GLY A 104 -23.60 42.35 26.72
C GLY A 104 -23.79 42.25 25.22
N TRP A 105 -23.76 41.03 24.73
CA TRP A 105 -23.81 40.74 23.30
C TRP A 105 -24.41 39.37 23.00
N LEU A 106 -24.90 39.20 21.78
CA LEU A 106 -25.21 37.89 21.21
C LEU A 106 -24.95 37.86 19.71
N LEU A 107 -24.58 36.68 19.22
CA LEU A 107 -24.51 36.33 17.81
C LEU A 107 -25.65 35.35 17.49
N ALA A 108 -26.55 35.74 16.59
CA ALA A 108 -27.69 34.94 16.18
C ALA A 108 -27.79 34.80 14.66
N LEU A 109 -28.37 33.68 14.23
CA LEU A 109 -28.82 33.42 12.87
C LEU A 109 -30.33 33.71 12.78
N GLU A 110 -30.70 34.55 11.83
CA GLU A 110 -32.06 35.02 11.61
C GLU A 110 -32.81 34.15 10.60
N GLN A 111 -34.14 34.24 10.60
CA GLN A 111 -35.01 33.40 9.76
C GLN A 111 -34.80 33.59 8.25
N ASN A 112 -34.21 34.72 7.85
CA ASN A 112 -33.84 35.04 6.47
C ASN A 112 -32.40 34.60 6.12
N GLY A 113 -31.75 33.81 6.98
CA GLY A 113 -30.37 33.34 6.79
C GLY A 113 -29.30 34.38 7.11
N TRP A 114 -29.66 35.55 7.64
CA TRP A 114 -28.70 36.60 7.98
C TRP A 114 -28.14 36.40 9.39
N PHE A 115 -26.89 36.82 9.59
CA PHE A 115 -26.33 36.92 10.93
C PHE A 115 -26.61 38.28 11.53
N ARG A 116 -26.91 38.27 12.83
CA ARG A 116 -27.09 39.46 13.65
C ARG A 116 -26.16 39.38 14.85
N MET A 117 -25.37 40.43 15.02
CA MET A 117 -24.68 40.71 16.28
C MET A 117 -25.44 41.83 16.99
N LYS A 118 -25.97 41.54 18.17
CA LYS A 118 -26.70 42.52 18.98
C LYS A 118 -25.89 42.87 20.20
N PHE A 119 -25.85 44.16 20.52
CA PHE A 119 -25.10 44.71 21.64
C PHE A 119 -26.03 45.43 22.60
N TRP A 120 -25.81 45.27 23.90
CA TRP A 120 -26.44 46.06 24.96
C TRP A 120 -25.37 46.86 25.72
N ASN A 121 -25.69 48.09 26.09
CA ASN A 121 -24.92 48.84 27.07
C ASN A 121 -25.52 48.68 28.48
N ASN A 122 -24.76 49.13 29.48
CA ASN A 122 -25.19 49.11 30.90
C ASN A 122 -26.41 49.99 31.22
N ASP A 123 -26.87 50.83 30.29
CA ASP A 123 -28.06 51.66 30.45
C ASP A 123 -29.31 51.03 29.79
N GLY A 124 -29.19 49.79 29.30
CA GLY A 124 -30.26 49.04 28.64
C GLY A 124 -30.55 49.46 27.19
N ARG A 125 -29.75 50.35 26.60
CA ARG A 125 -29.80 50.64 25.16
C ARG A 125 -29.16 49.48 24.40
N TYR A 126 -29.66 49.20 23.20
CA TYR A 126 -29.10 48.19 22.32
C TYR A 126 -29.03 48.66 20.87
N PHE A 127 -28.20 48.01 20.07
CA PHE A 127 -28.20 48.11 18.61
C PHE A 127 -27.82 46.78 17.98
N ASP A 128 -28.15 46.63 16.71
CA ASP A 128 -27.94 45.42 15.93
C ASP A 128 -27.01 45.71 14.74
N VAL A 129 -26.12 44.78 14.43
CA VAL A 129 -25.30 44.75 13.21
C VAL A 129 -25.71 43.53 12.41
N PHE A 130 -26.09 43.72 11.15
CA PHE A 130 -26.53 42.65 10.27
C PHE A 130 -25.53 42.39 9.15
N CYS A 131 -25.50 41.15 8.68
CA CYS A 131 -24.82 40.75 7.46
C CYS A 131 -25.81 40.23 6.42
N SER A 132 -25.89 40.87 5.24
CA SER A 132 -26.67 40.37 4.10
C SER A 132 -25.76 40.14 2.90
N ARG A 133 -25.50 38.89 2.51
CA ARG A 133 -24.98 38.59 1.18
C ARG A 133 -25.84 37.52 0.53
N ALA A 134 -26.05 37.67 -0.77
CA ALA A 134 -27.20 37.19 -1.52
C ALA A 134 -27.03 35.81 -2.21
N ASN A 135 -26.24 34.87 -1.66
CA ASN A 135 -26.21 33.51 -2.20
C ASN A 135 -25.85 32.45 -1.15
N LYS A 136 -26.85 31.59 -0.90
CA LYS A 136 -26.87 30.30 -0.19
C LYS A 136 -26.98 30.36 1.33
N ASP A 137 -28.09 29.81 1.81
CA ASP A 137 -28.68 29.99 3.12
C ASP A 137 -27.90 29.22 4.20
N ALA A 138 -27.42 29.88 5.25
CA ALA A 138 -26.82 29.23 6.44
C ALA A 138 -27.80 28.30 7.22
N LEU A 139 -29.01 28.11 6.67
CA LEU A 139 -30.10 27.27 7.12
C LEU A 139 -30.28 26.04 6.18
N ASP A 140 -29.28 25.73 5.36
CA ASP A 140 -29.31 24.63 4.39
C ASP A 140 -28.94 23.27 4.99
N GLY A 141 -28.58 23.23 6.28
CA GLY A 141 -28.11 22.05 6.96
C GLY A 141 -26.73 21.60 6.51
N GLN A 142 -25.90 22.47 5.93
CA GLN A 142 -24.47 22.24 5.70
C GLN A 142 -23.62 22.88 6.81
N TRP A 143 -22.35 22.50 6.87
CA TRP A 143 -21.39 23.12 7.77
C TRP A 143 -21.01 24.51 7.31
N HIS A 144 -21.05 25.45 8.24
CA HIS A 144 -20.65 26.83 8.01
C HIS A 144 -19.78 27.34 9.15
N HIS A 145 -18.88 28.26 8.79
CA HIS A 145 -18.10 29.02 9.76
C HIS A 145 -18.56 30.47 9.79
N ILE A 146 -18.84 30.97 10.99
CA ILE A 146 -19.13 32.39 11.24
C ILE A 146 -18.06 32.99 12.15
N ALA A 147 -17.56 34.16 11.77
CA ALA A 147 -16.77 35.00 12.66
C ALA A 147 -17.29 36.43 12.67
N PHE A 148 -17.18 37.06 13.84
CA PHE A 148 -17.45 38.48 14.03
C PHE A 148 -16.26 39.14 14.71
N THR A 149 -15.77 40.25 14.15
CA THR A 149 -14.72 41.06 14.77
C THR A 149 -15.25 42.45 15.13
N ARG A 150 -14.84 42.93 16.31
CA ARG A 150 -14.96 44.33 16.72
C ARG A 150 -13.57 44.96 16.78
N LYS A 151 -13.32 45.99 15.97
CA LYS A 151 -12.04 46.71 15.94
C LYS A 151 -12.22 48.23 15.95
N PRO A 152 -12.11 48.93 17.11
CA PRO A 152 -12.19 50.38 17.18
C PRO A 152 -11.36 51.10 16.13
N GLY A 153 -11.99 51.93 15.29
CA GLY A 153 -11.31 52.68 14.22
C GLY A 153 -11.99 52.52 12.86
N THR A 154 -11.19 52.32 11.80
CA THR A 154 -11.63 52.39 10.40
C THR A 154 -12.53 51.24 9.93
N ASP A 155 -12.57 50.11 10.64
CA ASP A 155 -13.25 48.87 10.25
C ASP A 155 -13.96 48.23 11.45
N LEU A 156 -14.92 48.98 12.01
CA LEU A 156 -15.39 48.77 13.39
C LEU A 156 -16.04 47.42 13.68
N TYR A 157 -16.90 46.93 12.78
CA TYR A 157 -17.58 45.65 12.91
C TYR A 157 -17.43 44.90 11.60
N LYS A 158 -17.03 43.63 11.62
CA LYS A 158 -16.96 42.81 10.41
C LYS A 158 -17.51 41.43 10.69
N PHE A 159 -18.29 40.92 9.74
CA PHE A 159 -18.64 39.52 9.66
C PHE A 159 -17.78 38.82 8.64
N PHE A 160 -17.48 37.55 8.91
CA PHE A 160 -16.86 36.64 7.98
C PHE A 160 -17.69 35.38 7.95
N PHE A 161 -18.17 35.00 6.78
CA PHE A 161 -18.97 33.81 6.56
C PHE A 161 -18.20 32.90 5.61
N ASP A 162 -17.96 31.66 6.04
CA ASP A 162 -17.08 30.70 5.36
C ASP A 162 -15.74 31.32 4.98
N GLY A 163 -15.20 32.12 5.92
CA GLY A 163 -13.90 32.78 5.83
C GLY A 163 -13.85 34.00 4.89
N GLN A 164 -14.92 34.30 4.17
CA GLN A 164 -15.01 35.46 3.29
C GLN A 164 -15.62 36.64 4.04
N ILE A 165 -15.11 37.86 3.80
CA ILE A 165 -15.73 39.08 4.33
C ILE A 165 -17.17 39.15 3.84
N ALA A 166 -18.10 39.18 4.79
CA ALA A 166 -19.52 39.21 4.53
C ALA A 166 -20.00 40.66 4.71
N GLY A 167 -20.75 41.17 3.71
CA GLY A 167 -21.09 42.59 3.62
C GLY A 167 -21.94 43.04 4.81
N LEU A 168 -21.57 44.18 5.40
CA LEU A 168 -22.35 44.81 6.47
C LEU A 168 -23.58 45.48 5.86
N VAL A 169 -24.74 45.23 6.46
CA VAL A 169 -25.89 46.12 6.30
C VAL A 169 -26.04 46.88 7.61
N ASN A 170 -25.78 48.19 7.54
CA ASN A 170 -26.32 49.09 8.54
C ASN A 170 -27.81 49.23 8.22
N ILE A 171 -28.64 48.39 8.81
CA ILE A 171 -30.08 48.66 8.78
C ILE A 171 -30.32 49.74 9.83
N GLU A 172 -30.53 50.97 9.38
CA GLU A 172 -31.29 51.95 10.17
C GLU A 172 -32.70 51.40 10.31
N ILE A 173 -32.94 50.51 11.28
CA ILE A 173 -34.30 50.18 11.70
C ILE A 173 -34.75 51.34 12.56
N ASP A 174 -35.93 51.89 12.24
CA ASP A 174 -36.67 52.98 12.89
C ASP A 174 -36.80 52.85 14.44
N ASN A 175 -35.69 52.91 15.16
CA ASN A 175 -35.66 53.00 16.61
C ASN A 175 -35.03 54.35 16.97
N PRO A 176 -35.81 55.32 17.48
CA PRO A 176 -35.39 56.71 17.70
C PRO A 176 -34.37 56.89 18.86
N ARG A 177 -33.55 55.86 19.18
CA ARG A 177 -32.56 55.87 20.27
C ARG A 177 -31.12 55.62 19.83
N ILE A 178 -30.83 55.57 18.52
CA ILE A 178 -29.47 55.44 17.99
C ILE A 178 -29.13 56.69 17.18
N SER A 179 -28.17 57.49 17.66
CA SER A 179 -27.57 58.58 16.91
C SER A 179 -26.32 58.05 16.21
N VAL A 180 -26.24 58.26 14.90
CA VAL A 180 -25.38 57.59 13.89
C VAL A 180 -23.86 57.85 14.06
N PHE A 181 -23.38 58.30 15.22
CA PHE A 181 -21.95 58.61 15.43
C PHE A 181 -21.42 58.32 16.85
N GLN A 182 -21.84 57.25 17.52
CA GLN A 182 -21.09 56.73 18.69
C GLN A 182 -21.23 55.20 18.84
N PRO A 183 -20.50 54.36 18.10
CA PRO A 183 -20.60 52.90 18.20
C PRO A 183 -19.49 52.32 19.11
N TYR A 184 -19.39 52.83 20.34
CA TYR A 184 -18.53 52.24 21.38
C TYR A 184 -19.39 51.89 22.58
N PHE A 185 -20.34 50.96 22.40
CA PHE A 185 -21.07 50.44 23.55
C PHE A 185 -20.10 49.70 24.44
N ASP A 186 -20.04 50.18 25.68
CA ASP A 186 -19.41 49.46 26.77
C ASP A 186 -20.26 48.22 27.07
N ILE A 187 -19.81 47.07 26.60
CA ILE A 187 -20.47 45.76 26.82
C ILE A 187 -19.99 45.12 28.12
N HIS A 188 -19.73 45.95 29.12
CA HIS A 188 -19.16 45.53 30.39
C HIS A 188 -20.16 44.70 31.19
N ASN A 189 -19.95 43.39 31.19
CA ASN A 189 -20.68 42.47 32.03
C ASN A 189 -19.74 41.38 32.56
N PHE A 190 -20.21 40.69 33.60
CA PHE A 190 -19.61 39.47 34.13
C PHE A 190 -20.67 38.37 34.11
N ASP A 191 -21.52 38.39 33.09
CA ASP A 191 -22.54 37.38 32.92
C ASP A 191 -21.89 36.08 32.41
N ARG A 192 -22.60 34.96 32.52
CA ARG A 192 -22.15 33.70 31.94
C ARG A 192 -22.24 33.76 30.40
N VAL A 193 -21.37 33.03 29.73
CA VAL A 193 -21.51 32.79 28.28
C VAL A 193 -22.43 31.58 28.08
N VAL A 194 -23.29 31.64 27.07
CA VAL A 194 -24.22 30.58 26.70
C VAL A 194 -24.08 30.30 25.21
N ILE A 195 -23.78 29.03 24.87
CA ILE A 195 -23.74 28.53 23.49
C ILE A 195 -25.04 27.77 23.21
N GLY A 196 -25.59 27.96 22.01
CA GLY A 196 -26.83 27.36 21.54
C GLY A 196 -28.12 27.96 22.15
N ASN A 197 -27.98 29.00 22.98
CA ASN A 197 -29.10 29.67 23.65
C ASN A 197 -28.70 31.08 24.15
N CYS A 198 -29.62 31.78 24.82
CA CYS A 198 -29.30 32.97 25.62
C CYS A 198 -30.11 33.06 26.92
N ASP A 199 -29.65 33.80 27.93
CA ASP A 199 -30.43 34.01 29.16
C ASP A 199 -31.51 35.10 29.03
N ASN A 200 -31.44 35.90 27.96
CA ASN A 200 -32.46 36.91 27.68
C ASN A 200 -33.73 36.26 27.11
N GLU A 201 -34.74 36.04 27.95
CA GLU A 201 -36.04 35.45 27.56
C GLU A 201 -36.84 36.29 26.55
N GLN A 202 -36.48 37.57 26.33
CA GLN A 202 -37.15 38.44 25.36
C GLN A 202 -36.59 38.28 23.93
N GLU A 203 -35.54 37.48 23.74
CA GLU A 203 -34.93 37.29 22.43
C GLU A 203 -35.79 36.36 21.56
N ALA A 204 -36.12 36.81 20.35
CA ALA A 204 -37.06 36.10 19.48
C ALA A 204 -36.47 34.78 18.93
N ASN A 205 -35.18 34.80 18.56
CA ASN A 205 -34.44 33.65 18.06
C ASN A 205 -33.50 33.11 19.15
N ARG A 206 -34.06 32.84 20.33
CA ARG A 206 -33.30 32.46 21.52
C ARG A 206 -32.64 31.09 21.40
N GLN A 207 -33.36 30.09 20.90
CA GLN A 207 -32.87 28.71 20.84
C GLN A 207 -32.18 28.45 19.51
N PHE A 208 -30.97 27.90 19.54
CA PHE A 208 -30.37 27.26 18.36
C PHE A 208 -30.71 25.77 18.37
N VAL A 209 -31.01 25.21 17.20
CA VAL A 209 -31.21 23.77 17.02
C VAL A 209 -30.32 23.30 15.88
N GLY A 210 -29.39 22.40 16.16
CA GLY A 210 -28.39 21.97 15.20
C GLY A 210 -27.11 21.51 15.90
N ILE A 211 -26.02 21.45 15.16
CA ILE A 211 -24.71 21.04 15.67
C ILE A 211 -23.78 22.25 15.73
N ILE A 212 -23.01 22.39 16.80
CA ILE A 212 -21.99 23.44 17.00
C ILE A 212 -20.67 22.79 17.43
N GLU A 213 -19.56 23.34 16.92
CA GLU A 213 -18.19 22.98 17.28
C GLU A 213 -17.27 24.23 17.25
N ASP A 214 -16.05 24.09 17.77
CA ASP A 214 -14.96 25.06 17.66
C ASP A 214 -15.37 26.53 17.94
N VAL A 215 -16.03 26.74 19.08
CA VAL A 215 -16.40 28.07 19.54
C VAL A 215 -15.17 28.75 20.16
N THR A 216 -14.70 29.82 19.53
CA THR A 216 -13.53 30.57 20.01
C THR A 216 -13.87 32.02 20.35
N MET A 217 -13.17 32.56 21.34
CA MET A 217 -13.29 33.93 21.80
C MET A 217 -11.90 34.55 21.98
N TRP A 218 -11.72 35.74 21.43
CA TRP A 218 -10.44 36.45 21.42
C TRP A 218 -10.62 37.86 21.97
N ASN A 219 -9.66 38.32 22.77
CA ASN A 219 -9.62 39.70 23.29
C ASN A 219 -8.98 40.71 22.30
N ARG A 220 -8.90 40.34 21.02
CA ARG A 220 -8.40 41.15 19.92
C ARG A 220 -9.20 40.89 18.64
N ALA A 221 -9.09 41.80 17.68
CA ALA A 221 -9.63 41.56 16.34
C ALA A 221 -8.68 40.64 15.53
N LEU A 222 -9.19 39.52 15.03
CA LEU A 222 -8.45 38.64 14.11
C LEU A 222 -8.39 39.26 12.71
N SER A 223 -7.29 38.99 12.00
CA SER A 223 -7.15 39.25 10.57
C SER A 223 -7.87 38.19 9.73
N GLN A 224 -8.06 38.46 8.43
CA GLN A 224 -8.75 37.52 7.54
C GLN A 224 -8.02 36.17 7.43
N ASP A 225 -6.68 36.16 7.39
CA ASP A 225 -5.91 34.92 7.34
C ASP A 225 -6.06 34.10 8.62
N GLU A 226 -6.13 34.77 9.77
CA GLU A 226 -6.38 34.09 11.05
C GLU A 226 -7.80 33.54 11.14
N ILE A 227 -8.77 34.21 10.53
CA ILE A 227 -10.16 33.73 10.43
C ILE A 227 -10.30 32.56 9.45
N GLN A 228 -9.45 32.49 8.42
CA GLN A 228 -9.36 31.30 7.58
C GLN A 228 -8.82 30.12 8.38
N ARG A 229 -7.83 30.32 9.26
CA ARG A 229 -7.34 29.26 10.16
C ARG A 229 -8.45 28.75 11.10
N THR A 230 -9.25 29.64 11.70
CA THR A 230 -10.37 29.21 12.57
C THR A 230 -11.46 28.46 11.81
N ARG A 231 -11.67 28.74 10.51
CA ARG A 231 -12.60 28.01 9.64
C ARG A 231 -12.17 26.56 9.41
N PHE A 232 -10.87 26.29 9.40
CA PHE A 232 -10.30 24.96 9.12
C PHE A 232 -9.88 24.19 10.39
N ASN A 233 -10.44 24.53 11.55
CA ASN A 233 -10.08 23.96 12.86
C ASN A 233 -8.58 24.08 13.21
N GLU A 234 -7.87 25.08 12.66
CA GLU A 234 -6.43 25.29 12.88
C GLU A 234 -6.14 26.28 14.03
N THR A 235 -7.00 26.30 15.05
CA THR A 235 -6.81 27.16 16.22
C THR A 235 -5.86 26.50 17.22
N ASN A 236 -4.77 27.18 17.60
CA ASN A 236 -3.88 26.68 18.65
C ASN A 236 -4.31 27.19 20.02
N SER A 237 -4.30 26.30 21.02
CA SER A 237 -4.60 26.59 22.43
C SER A 237 -3.81 27.76 23.03
N ASN A 238 -2.66 28.11 22.45
CA ASN A 238 -1.77 29.17 22.94
C ASN A 238 -1.71 30.39 22.01
N ASP A 239 -2.60 30.49 21.02
CA ASP A 239 -2.59 31.62 20.10
C ASP A 239 -2.78 32.95 20.87
N PRO A 240 -2.01 34.01 20.54
CA PRO A 240 -2.05 35.27 21.29
C PRO A 240 -3.46 35.87 21.33
N GLY A 241 -3.94 36.20 22.53
CA GLY A 241 -5.23 36.83 22.74
C GLY A 241 -6.43 35.89 22.73
N LEU A 242 -6.23 34.57 22.63
CA LEU A 242 -7.27 33.56 22.82
C LEU A 242 -7.69 33.52 24.30
N VAL A 243 -8.97 33.77 24.58
CA VAL A 243 -9.52 33.84 25.95
C VAL A 243 -10.64 32.82 26.20
N GLY A 244 -11.04 32.06 25.18
CA GLY A 244 -11.92 30.90 25.30
C GLY A 244 -11.84 30.07 24.03
N PHE A 245 -11.75 28.74 24.17
CA PHE A 245 -11.74 27.80 23.06
C PHE A 245 -12.40 26.50 23.48
N TRP A 246 -13.66 26.31 23.11
CA TRP A 246 -14.38 25.06 23.33
C TRP A 246 -14.45 24.32 22.00
N MET A 247 -13.63 23.28 21.88
CA MET A 247 -13.62 22.40 20.69
C MET A 247 -14.96 21.69 20.54
N LEU A 248 -15.58 21.34 21.67
CA LEU A 248 -16.82 20.55 21.74
C LEU A 248 -16.68 19.14 21.14
N ASP A 249 -15.45 18.64 21.14
CA ASP A 249 -15.09 17.30 20.72
C ASP A 249 -15.11 16.34 21.93
N GLN A 250 -16.25 15.68 22.12
CA GLN A 250 -16.57 14.71 23.20
C GLN A 250 -16.53 15.23 24.65
N ASN A 251 -16.12 16.48 24.87
CA ASN A 251 -16.09 17.11 26.19
C ASN A 251 -16.39 18.62 26.09
N PHE A 252 -16.52 19.26 27.26
CA PHE A 252 -16.86 20.69 27.39
C PHE A 252 -15.67 21.53 27.89
N ASP A 253 -14.44 21.02 27.78
CA ASP A 253 -13.26 21.70 28.33
C ASP A 253 -12.88 22.93 27.49
N ASP A 254 -12.33 23.94 28.16
CA ASP A 254 -11.74 25.10 27.51
C ASP A 254 -10.26 24.85 27.23
N SER A 255 -9.92 24.76 25.96
CA SER A 255 -8.55 24.54 25.48
C SER A 255 -7.68 25.79 25.58
N SER A 256 -8.25 26.99 25.75
CA SER A 256 -7.49 28.24 25.89
C SER A 256 -6.63 28.28 27.16
N PRO A 257 -5.76 29.28 27.35
CA PRO A 257 -4.99 29.45 28.59
C PRO A 257 -5.87 29.76 29.81
N ILE A 258 -7.15 30.13 29.60
CA ILE A 258 -8.06 30.52 30.68
C ILE A 258 -8.65 29.30 31.40
N LYS A 259 -8.82 28.17 30.70
CA LYS A 259 -9.35 26.90 31.27
C LYS A 259 -10.71 27.07 31.95
N ASN A 260 -11.58 27.90 31.38
CA ASN A 260 -12.95 28.11 31.87
C ASN A 260 -13.93 27.09 31.24
N ASN A 261 -13.88 25.86 31.74
CA ASN A 261 -14.66 24.74 31.20
C ASN A 261 -16.17 25.02 31.24
N ALA A 262 -16.85 24.58 30.19
CA ALA A 262 -18.29 24.67 30.05
C ALA A 262 -19.00 23.46 30.66
N SER A 263 -20.33 23.51 30.66
CA SER A 263 -21.18 22.37 31.01
C SER A 263 -22.44 22.34 30.15
N GLY A 264 -22.83 21.18 29.66
CA GLY A 264 -24.14 20.97 29.04
C GLY A 264 -25.31 21.09 30.01
N SER A 265 -26.42 21.66 29.54
CA SER A 265 -27.69 21.75 30.27
C SER A 265 -28.87 21.52 29.32
N GLY A 266 -29.86 20.72 29.75
CA GLY A 266 -30.97 20.33 28.89
C GLY A 266 -30.57 19.28 27.84
N SER A 267 -31.18 19.34 26.65
CA SER A 267 -30.99 18.36 25.58
C SER A 267 -29.77 18.69 24.72
N VAL A 268 -28.60 18.25 25.17
CA VAL A 268 -27.32 18.36 24.44
C VAL A 268 -26.64 16.99 24.34
N LYS A 269 -26.06 16.66 23.19
CA LYS A 269 -25.41 15.37 22.94
C LYS A 269 -24.22 15.54 21.99
N PHE A 270 -23.10 14.91 22.29
CA PHE A 270 -22.00 14.77 21.33
C PHE A 270 -22.39 13.78 20.22
N LEU A 271 -22.15 14.18 18.98
CA LEU A 271 -22.32 13.35 17.79
C LEU A 271 -21.03 13.42 16.98
N GLU A 272 -20.65 12.31 16.36
CA GLU A 272 -19.62 12.32 15.32
C GLU A 272 -20.06 13.19 14.14
N VAL A 273 -19.15 14.00 13.63
CA VAL A 273 -19.39 14.99 12.57
C VAL A 273 -18.32 14.95 11.49
N ALA A 274 -18.65 15.46 10.32
CA ALA A 274 -17.75 15.51 9.17
C ALA A 274 -17.84 16.84 8.43
N HIS A 275 -16.69 17.43 8.16
CA HIS A 275 -16.49 18.77 7.60
C HIS A 275 -16.39 18.75 6.08
N GLN A 276 -16.42 19.90 5.40
CA GLN A 276 -16.09 19.98 3.97
C GLN A 276 -14.58 20.16 3.78
N ALA A 277 -13.93 19.19 3.14
CA ALA A 277 -12.57 19.35 2.63
C ALA A 277 -12.61 20.03 1.26
N GLU A 278 -11.62 20.88 0.96
CA GLU A 278 -11.47 21.53 -0.35
C GLU A 278 -10.04 21.34 -0.90
N ARG A 279 -9.88 21.19 -2.23
CA ARG A 279 -8.59 21.18 -2.91
C ARG A 279 -8.66 21.81 -4.30
N GLN A 280 -7.63 22.58 -4.65
CA GLN A 280 -7.34 22.94 -6.04
C GLN A 280 -6.02 22.32 -6.48
N GLN A 281 -6.02 21.69 -7.65
CA GLN A 281 -4.84 21.04 -8.21
C GLN A 281 -4.68 21.41 -9.68
N THR A 282 -3.44 21.63 -10.11
CA THR A 282 -3.10 21.87 -11.51
C THR A 282 -2.32 20.67 -12.03
N LEU A 283 -2.61 20.23 -13.26
CA LEU A 283 -1.88 19.20 -13.99
C LEU A 283 -1.44 19.77 -15.34
N LYS A 284 -0.15 19.68 -15.65
CA LYS A 284 0.35 20.17 -16.93
C LYS A 284 0.23 19.09 -18.00
N ILE A 285 -0.38 19.46 -19.12
CA ILE A 285 -0.58 18.56 -20.26
C ILE A 285 0.36 18.99 -21.40
N ALA A 286 1.17 18.03 -21.86
CA ALA A 286 2.13 18.26 -22.94
C ALA A 286 1.44 18.39 -24.31
N GLU A 287 2.11 19.07 -25.24
CA GLU A 287 1.67 19.12 -26.63
C GLU A 287 1.73 17.73 -27.27
N GLY A 288 0.68 17.39 -28.05
CA GLY A 288 0.58 16.09 -28.71
C GLY A 288 0.10 14.93 -27.82
N THR A 289 -0.33 15.20 -26.58
CA THR A 289 -1.02 14.20 -25.75
C THR A 289 -2.30 13.72 -26.45
N SER A 290 -2.49 12.39 -26.51
CA SER A 290 -3.61 11.79 -27.25
C SER A 290 -4.93 11.84 -26.48
N TYR A 291 -4.90 11.58 -25.18
CA TYR A 291 -6.09 11.62 -24.32
C TYR A 291 -5.74 12.13 -22.93
N LEU A 292 -6.69 12.83 -22.32
CA LEU A 292 -6.78 13.15 -20.90
C LEU A 292 -8.11 12.61 -20.38
N TYR A 293 -8.11 11.93 -19.24
CA TYR A 293 -9.33 11.38 -18.67
C TYR A 293 -9.26 11.36 -17.14
N GLY A 294 -10.43 11.36 -16.51
CA GLY A 294 -10.51 11.26 -15.07
C GLY A 294 -11.90 10.89 -14.56
N VAL A 295 -11.94 10.47 -13.29
CA VAL A 295 -13.16 10.06 -12.60
C VAL A 295 -13.07 10.29 -11.09
N ALA A 296 -14.19 10.71 -10.52
CA ALA A 296 -14.42 10.82 -9.08
C ALA A 296 -15.12 9.56 -8.55
N LEU A 297 -14.59 8.96 -7.49
CA LEU A 297 -15.02 7.68 -6.94
C LEU A 297 -15.26 7.78 -5.43
N ASP A 298 -16.33 7.13 -4.97
CA ASP A 298 -16.50 6.74 -3.56
C ASP A 298 -15.66 5.48 -3.30
N LYS A 299 -14.56 5.63 -2.57
CA LYS A 299 -13.65 4.51 -2.26
C LYS A 299 -14.25 3.50 -1.28
N SER A 300 -15.33 3.86 -0.58
CA SER A 300 -16.03 2.95 0.35
C SER A 300 -16.89 1.92 -0.38
N LYS A 301 -17.25 2.19 -1.63
CA LYS A 301 -18.14 1.34 -2.41
C LYS A 301 -17.32 0.49 -3.35
N SER A 302 -17.65 -0.78 -3.46
CA SER A 302 -17.02 -1.72 -4.39
C SER A 302 -17.43 -1.51 -5.86
N SER A 303 -18.37 -0.60 -6.13
CA SER A 303 -18.85 -0.23 -7.46
C SER A 303 -18.41 1.18 -7.83
N VAL A 304 -18.20 1.42 -9.14
CA VAL A 304 -17.91 2.76 -9.69
C VAL A 304 -19.11 3.65 -9.44
N THR A 305 -19.07 4.39 -8.34
CA THR A 305 -20.14 5.25 -7.84
C THR A 305 -19.59 6.62 -7.54
N PHE A 306 -20.43 7.63 -7.72
CA PHE A 306 -20.06 9.00 -7.40
C PHE A 306 -20.04 9.18 -5.88
N PRO A 307 -18.99 9.81 -5.31
CA PRO A 307 -18.92 10.11 -3.88
C PRO A 307 -19.98 11.13 -3.50
N GLU A 308 -21.00 10.70 -2.76
CA GLU A 308 -22.11 11.57 -2.36
C GLU A 308 -21.62 12.78 -1.57
N GLY A 309 -22.16 13.96 -1.90
CA GLY A 309 -21.72 15.23 -1.33
C GLY A 309 -20.47 15.85 -1.96
N ALA A 310 -19.76 15.15 -2.84
CA ALA A 310 -18.60 15.73 -3.53
C ALA A 310 -19.00 16.72 -4.64
N LEU A 311 -18.16 17.73 -4.85
CA LEU A 311 -18.20 18.66 -5.97
C LEU A 311 -16.84 18.65 -6.68
N VAL A 312 -16.83 18.39 -7.98
CA VAL A 312 -15.63 18.36 -8.82
C VAL A 312 -15.86 19.28 -10.02
N LYS A 313 -14.94 20.23 -10.20
CA LYS A 313 -14.93 21.17 -11.34
C LYS A 313 -13.62 21.01 -12.10
N VAL A 314 -13.72 20.95 -13.42
CA VAL A 314 -12.57 20.78 -14.33
C VAL A 314 -12.49 21.98 -15.25
N PHE A 315 -11.33 22.65 -15.28
CA PHE A 315 -11.08 23.83 -16.12
C PHE A 315 -9.96 23.54 -17.12
N ARG A 316 -10.21 23.96 -18.36
CA ARG A 316 -9.23 23.93 -19.45
C ARG A 316 -8.19 25.05 -19.30
N PRO A 317 -7.04 24.97 -20.00
CA PRO A 317 -6.03 26.02 -20.01
C PRO A 317 -6.54 27.40 -20.44
N ASP A 318 -7.55 27.44 -21.31
CA ASP A 318 -8.20 28.70 -21.76
C ASP A 318 -9.20 29.29 -20.74
N GLY A 319 -9.40 28.63 -19.59
CA GLY A 319 -10.30 29.04 -18.53
C GLY A 319 -11.75 28.53 -18.67
N THR A 320 -12.08 27.82 -19.76
CA THR A 320 -13.40 27.22 -19.93
C THR A 320 -13.60 26.03 -18.98
N GLN A 321 -14.81 25.87 -18.43
CA GLN A 321 -15.14 24.76 -17.53
C GLN A 321 -15.81 23.61 -18.29
N LEU A 322 -15.53 22.37 -17.89
CA LEU A 322 -16.39 21.23 -18.20
C LEU A 322 -17.53 21.21 -17.17
N ASP A 323 -18.66 21.83 -17.50
CA ASP A 323 -19.80 22.01 -16.59
C ASP A 323 -21.12 21.44 -17.13
N GLN A 324 -21.06 20.70 -18.24
CA GLN A 324 -22.23 20.12 -18.92
C GLN A 324 -21.92 18.70 -19.40
N GLU A 325 -22.95 17.86 -19.39
CA GLU A 325 -22.95 16.54 -20.03
C GLU A 325 -22.51 16.65 -21.49
N SER A 326 -21.62 15.77 -21.92
CA SER A 326 -21.11 15.74 -23.29
C SER A 326 -20.80 14.32 -23.72
N ASN A 327 -21.13 13.97 -24.96
CA ASN A 327 -20.85 12.67 -25.55
C ASN A 327 -20.60 12.82 -27.06
N THR A 328 -19.38 13.22 -27.39
CA THR A 328 -18.91 13.46 -28.75
C THR A 328 -17.60 12.70 -29.01
N ASP A 329 -17.17 12.63 -30.27
CA ASP A 329 -15.93 11.92 -30.65
C ASP A 329 -14.67 12.48 -29.98
N ASP A 330 -14.69 13.77 -29.60
CA ASP A 330 -13.54 14.47 -29.03
C ASP A 330 -13.69 14.77 -27.53
N LEU A 331 -14.92 14.74 -26.99
CA LEU A 331 -15.22 15.11 -25.61
C LEU A 331 -16.36 14.26 -25.05
N PHE A 332 -16.06 13.61 -23.93
CA PHE A 332 -17.04 12.95 -23.06
C PHE A 332 -16.99 13.61 -21.68
N VAL A 333 -18.15 13.93 -21.11
CA VAL A 333 -18.31 14.44 -19.74
C VAL A 333 -19.59 13.87 -19.18
N ARG A 334 -19.51 13.24 -18.01
CA ARG A 334 -20.64 12.78 -17.22
C ARG A 334 -20.73 13.59 -15.94
N MET A 335 -21.91 14.10 -15.65
CA MET A 335 -22.21 14.90 -14.47
C MET A 335 -22.95 14.06 -13.43
N ASN A 336 -22.73 14.37 -12.15
CA ASN A 336 -23.63 14.00 -11.06
C ASN A 336 -24.10 15.28 -10.39
N GLY A 337 -25.32 15.70 -10.71
CA GLY A 337 -25.81 17.04 -10.35
C GLY A 337 -24.96 18.13 -11.03
N ASN A 338 -24.35 19.00 -10.24
CA ASN A 338 -23.45 20.07 -10.69
C ASN A 338 -21.96 19.70 -10.65
N SER A 339 -21.64 18.43 -10.39
CA SER A 339 -20.28 17.92 -10.25
C SER A 339 -19.88 17.07 -11.46
N VAL A 340 -18.62 17.19 -11.90
CA VAL A 340 -18.06 16.28 -12.92
C VAL A 340 -17.78 14.93 -12.28
N TRP A 341 -18.52 13.91 -12.70
CA TRP A 341 -18.26 12.54 -12.25
C TRP A 341 -17.14 11.89 -13.05
N ALA A 342 -17.20 11.95 -14.37
CA ALA A 342 -16.19 11.36 -15.25
C ALA A 342 -16.02 12.18 -16.53
N PHE A 343 -14.84 12.18 -17.12
CA PHE A 343 -14.60 12.85 -18.39
C PHE A 343 -13.46 12.22 -19.19
N THR A 344 -13.51 12.41 -20.51
CA THR A 344 -12.43 12.06 -21.45
C THR A 344 -12.33 13.17 -22.51
N VAL A 345 -11.12 13.65 -22.76
CA VAL A 345 -10.81 14.65 -23.78
C VAL A 345 -9.78 14.05 -24.74
N LYS A 346 -10.13 14.00 -26.02
CA LYS A 346 -9.21 13.62 -27.10
C LYS A 346 -8.41 14.84 -27.53
N ASN A 347 -7.11 14.66 -27.76
CA ASN A 347 -6.18 15.73 -28.11
C ASN A 347 -6.36 16.97 -27.20
N PRO A 348 -6.26 16.81 -25.87
CA PRO A 348 -6.46 17.91 -24.93
C PRO A 348 -5.57 19.11 -25.25
N GLN A 349 -6.07 20.31 -24.98
CA GLN A 349 -5.28 21.54 -25.07
C GLN A 349 -4.03 21.39 -24.20
N ALA A 350 -2.86 21.67 -24.77
CA ALA A 350 -1.61 21.72 -24.02
C ALA A 350 -1.64 22.89 -23.02
N GLY A 351 -1.03 22.70 -21.85
CA GLY A 351 -0.98 23.70 -20.78
C GLY A 351 -1.62 23.23 -19.48
N ASP A 352 -1.99 24.20 -18.64
CA ASP A 352 -2.38 23.97 -17.26
C ASP A 352 -3.89 23.66 -17.15
N TRP A 353 -4.21 22.39 -16.90
CA TRP A 353 -5.57 21.98 -16.55
C TRP A 353 -5.77 22.07 -15.04
N LYS A 354 -6.92 22.61 -14.60
CA LYS A 354 -7.19 22.82 -13.18
C LYS A 354 -8.38 22.00 -12.70
N PHE A 355 -8.23 21.41 -11.53
CA PHE A 355 -9.22 20.58 -10.86
C PHE A 355 -9.54 21.22 -9.50
N ALA A 356 -10.79 21.56 -9.26
CA ALA A 356 -11.27 22.02 -7.96
C ALA A 356 -12.21 20.96 -7.39
N VAL A 357 -11.93 20.51 -6.17
CA VAL A 357 -12.65 19.44 -5.48
C VAL A 357 -13.13 19.96 -4.12
N GLU A 358 -14.38 19.67 -3.77
CA GLU A 358 -14.96 19.83 -2.44
C GLU A 358 -15.60 18.48 -2.06
N CYS A 359 -15.40 17.98 -0.84
CA CYS A 359 -15.99 16.71 -0.42
C CYS A 359 -16.11 16.62 1.11
N PRO A 360 -17.19 16.04 1.67
CA PRO A 360 -17.26 15.74 3.10
C PRO A 360 -16.06 14.89 3.55
N THR A 361 -15.46 15.19 4.71
CA THR A 361 -14.35 14.41 5.30
C THR A 361 -14.74 13.01 5.72
N SER A 362 -16.05 12.72 5.85
CA SER A 362 -16.60 11.38 6.04
C SER A 362 -16.79 10.60 4.75
N THR A 363 -16.72 11.25 3.59
CA THR A 363 -16.90 10.58 2.29
C THR A 363 -15.52 10.15 1.78
N PRO A 364 -15.23 8.84 1.70
CA PRO A 364 -13.95 8.38 1.18
C PRO A 364 -13.87 8.69 -0.31
N PHE A 365 -13.05 9.67 -0.67
CA PHE A 365 -13.07 10.26 -2.00
C PHE A 365 -11.77 10.01 -2.75
N LEU A 366 -11.87 9.68 -4.04
CA LEU A 366 -10.75 9.67 -4.97
C LEU A 366 -11.13 10.35 -6.27
N LEU A 367 -10.42 11.41 -6.65
CA LEU A 367 -10.38 11.90 -8.03
C LEU A 367 -9.07 11.43 -8.68
N SER A 368 -9.18 10.54 -9.66
CA SER A 368 -8.05 10.06 -10.45
C SER A 368 -8.10 10.68 -11.84
N VAL A 369 -6.99 11.29 -12.27
CA VAL A 369 -6.83 11.97 -13.55
C VAL A 369 -5.51 11.57 -14.18
N GLN A 370 -5.52 11.20 -15.46
CA GLN A 370 -4.30 10.81 -16.15
C GLN A 370 -4.38 11.01 -17.67
N THR A 371 -3.21 11.10 -18.29
CA THR A 371 -3.08 11.12 -19.75
C THR A 371 -2.75 9.74 -20.30
N THR A 372 -2.90 9.56 -21.60
CA THR A 372 -2.28 8.42 -22.29
C THR A 372 -0.82 8.76 -22.60
N PRO A 373 0.15 7.92 -22.18
CA PRO A 373 1.53 8.04 -22.63
C PRO A 373 1.62 7.97 -24.16
N SER A 374 2.49 8.80 -24.73
CA SER A 374 2.77 8.83 -26.17
C SER A 374 3.46 7.56 -26.69
N LYS A 375 4.14 6.79 -25.82
CA LYS A 375 4.84 5.53 -26.12
C LYS A 375 4.89 4.63 -24.88
N ASP A 376 5.18 3.34 -25.09
CA ASP A 376 5.39 2.34 -24.02
C ASP A 376 4.35 2.43 -22.90
N VAL A 377 3.07 2.42 -23.32
CA VAL A 377 1.92 2.82 -22.49
C VAL A 377 1.87 2.08 -21.15
N ALA A 378 1.85 0.75 -21.17
CA ALA A 378 1.74 -0.04 -19.95
C ALA A 378 2.99 0.07 -19.05
N PRO A 379 4.23 -0.04 -19.56
CA PRO A 379 5.44 0.19 -18.75
C PRO A 379 5.53 1.61 -18.17
N THR A 380 5.18 2.64 -18.95
CA THR A 380 5.23 4.04 -18.49
C THR A 380 4.28 4.27 -17.33
N ILE A 381 3.04 3.78 -17.45
CA ILE A 381 2.03 3.87 -16.37
C ILE A 381 2.49 3.07 -15.15
N GLY A 382 2.90 1.81 -15.35
CA GLY A 382 3.30 0.91 -14.27
C GLY A 382 4.47 1.44 -13.44
N ASN A 383 5.55 1.89 -14.09
CA ASN A 383 6.72 2.42 -13.41
C ASN A 383 6.42 3.72 -12.68
N THR A 384 5.67 4.63 -13.31
CA THR A 384 5.31 5.91 -12.70
C THR A 384 4.47 5.70 -11.43
N LEU A 385 3.49 4.80 -11.47
CA LEU A 385 2.67 4.51 -10.29
C LEU A 385 3.47 3.75 -9.22
N GLN A 386 4.42 2.90 -9.60
CA GLN A 386 5.30 2.23 -8.65
C GLN A 386 6.20 3.20 -7.88
N GLU A 387 6.76 4.22 -8.54
CA GLU A 387 7.59 5.25 -7.90
C GLU A 387 6.79 6.16 -6.96
N LEU A 388 5.53 6.43 -7.27
CA LEU A 388 4.71 7.39 -6.53
C LEU A 388 4.18 6.88 -5.18
N TYR A 389 4.09 5.56 -4.97
CA TYR A 389 3.42 4.95 -3.83
C TYR A 389 4.33 4.01 -3.01
N VAL A 390 5.55 4.48 -2.67
CA VAL A 390 6.67 3.73 -2.05
C VAL A 390 6.28 2.95 -0.76
N ASP A 391 5.67 1.79 -0.91
CA ASP A 391 6.10 0.44 -0.49
C ASP A 391 4.91 -0.53 -0.67
N ALA A 392 5.16 -1.66 -1.35
CA ALA A 392 4.48 -2.89 -1.02
C ALA A 392 5.52 -3.78 -0.30
N PRO A 393 5.33 -4.15 0.98
CA PRO A 393 6.16 -5.18 1.59
C PRO A 393 5.93 -6.50 0.83
N ALA A 394 6.88 -6.88 0.00
CA ALA A 394 7.20 -8.21 -0.53
C ALA A 394 6.09 -9.19 -1.01
N ASN A 395 4.80 -8.88 -1.02
CA ASN A 395 3.76 -9.88 -1.35
C ASN A 395 2.66 -9.43 -2.32
N HIS A 396 2.71 -8.22 -2.90
CA HIS A 396 1.59 -7.70 -3.70
C HIS A 396 1.94 -7.29 -5.15
N THR A 397 2.97 -7.91 -5.76
CA THR A 397 3.34 -7.72 -7.18
C THR A 397 2.64 -8.69 -8.16
N ARG A 398 1.39 -9.11 -7.91
CA ARG A 398 0.67 -10.04 -8.83
C ARG A 398 -0.48 -9.43 -9.64
N THR A 399 -0.94 -8.22 -9.34
CA THR A 399 -2.15 -7.68 -9.99
C THR A 399 -1.89 -6.73 -11.17
N PHE A 400 -0.67 -6.21 -11.34
CA PHE A 400 -0.34 -5.31 -12.46
C PHE A 400 0.64 -5.90 -13.50
N SER A 401 1.46 -6.89 -13.14
CA SER A 401 2.38 -7.58 -14.07
C SER A 401 1.64 -8.53 -15.02
N THR A 402 0.51 -9.10 -14.60
CA THR A 402 -0.34 -9.99 -15.40
C THR A 402 -1.11 -9.30 -16.53
N LEU A 403 -1.15 -7.96 -16.55
CA LEU A 403 -1.85 -7.18 -17.59
C LEU A 403 -0.90 -6.59 -18.65
N ALA A 404 0.41 -6.52 -18.37
CA ALA A 404 1.41 -5.91 -19.26
C ALA A 404 2.30 -6.94 -20.00
N SER A 405 2.52 -8.13 -19.44
CA SER A 405 3.19 -9.24 -20.13
C SER A 405 2.17 -10.34 -20.37
N GLY A 406 1.93 -10.71 -21.62
CA GLY A 406 1.12 -11.88 -22.01
C GLY A 406 1.72 -13.23 -21.61
N GLU A 407 2.25 -13.34 -20.39
CA GLU A 407 2.81 -14.56 -19.79
C GLU A 407 2.09 -14.85 -18.47
N VAL A 408 1.23 -15.87 -18.49
CA VAL A 408 0.62 -16.45 -17.29
C VAL A 408 1.66 -17.33 -16.59
N LEU A 409 1.82 -17.08 -15.30
CA LEU A 409 2.66 -17.76 -14.33
C LEU A 409 2.50 -19.29 -14.33
N THR A 410 3.57 -20.01 -14.64
CA THR A 410 3.86 -21.30 -14.02
C THR A 410 4.64 -21.04 -12.73
N SER A 411 4.00 -21.17 -11.57
CA SER A 411 4.68 -21.07 -10.27
C SER A 411 4.69 -22.41 -9.55
N ASN A 412 5.82 -22.73 -8.92
CA ASN A 412 5.95 -23.47 -7.66
C ASN A 412 7.40 -23.27 -7.17
N SER A 413 7.75 -22.99 -5.92
CA SER A 413 7.12 -22.56 -4.66
C SER A 413 8.31 -22.44 -3.66
N SER A 414 8.36 -21.54 -2.67
CA SER A 414 7.86 -21.74 -1.29
C SER A 414 8.57 -20.71 -0.36
N LEU A 415 7.83 -19.80 0.30
CA LEU A 415 7.41 -19.83 1.73
C LEU A 415 8.59 -19.83 2.73
N ALA A 416 8.94 -18.70 3.37
CA ALA A 416 8.27 -18.00 4.49
C ALA A 416 8.46 -18.67 5.86
N ASN A 417 9.01 -17.89 6.81
CA ASN A 417 8.69 -17.75 8.26
C ASN A 417 9.89 -17.03 8.93
N SER A 418 9.76 -15.96 9.73
CA SER A 418 9.02 -15.84 11.01
C SER A 418 8.65 -14.38 11.32
N GLU A 419 7.39 -14.07 11.62
CA GLU A 419 6.80 -13.79 12.96
C GLU A 419 6.87 -12.33 13.51
N VAL A 420 5.69 -11.69 13.50
CA VAL A 420 4.99 -10.95 14.58
C VAL A 420 5.63 -9.70 15.21
N SER A 421 5.11 -8.50 14.87
CA SER A 421 4.12 -7.73 15.69
C SER A 421 4.02 -6.24 15.28
N THR A 422 2.76 -5.75 15.19
CA THR A 422 2.25 -4.35 15.26
C THR A 422 2.77 -3.34 14.23
N SER A 423 2.03 -2.41 13.62
CA SER A 423 0.64 -1.90 13.68
C SER A 423 0.51 -0.87 12.55
N ASP A 424 -0.69 -0.71 11.98
CA ASP A 424 -1.20 0.42 11.17
C ASP A 424 -0.43 0.91 9.93
N SER A 425 -0.89 0.48 8.75
CA SER A 425 -0.86 1.29 7.51
C SER A 425 -1.86 0.80 6.43
N SER A 426 -3.16 0.90 6.72
CA SER A 426 -4.23 0.51 5.78
C SER A 426 -4.58 1.56 4.71
N GLU A 427 -4.11 2.80 4.79
CA GLU A 427 -4.65 3.87 3.93
C GLU A 427 -4.06 3.92 2.49
N TRP A 428 -2.84 3.45 2.25
CA TRP A 428 -2.15 3.65 0.97
C TRP A 428 -2.25 2.49 -0.03
N THR A 429 -2.58 1.28 0.46
CA THR A 429 -2.78 0.10 -0.40
C THR A 429 -4.08 0.15 -1.21
N ASP A 430 -5.03 1.00 -0.83
CA ASP A 430 -6.33 1.08 -1.49
C ASP A 430 -6.31 2.04 -2.70
N VAL A 431 -5.50 3.10 -2.67
CA VAL A 431 -5.32 4.02 -3.81
C VAL A 431 -4.76 3.29 -5.03
N ALA A 432 -3.76 2.42 -4.84
CA ALA A 432 -3.16 1.61 -5.91
C ALA A 432 -4.14 0.59 -6.53
N LYS A 433 -4.99 -0.04 -5.69
CA LYS A 433 -6.06 -0.95 -6.12
C LYS A 433 -7.13 -0.21 -6.94
N TRP A 434 -7.53 0.98 -6.49
CA TRP A 434 -8.54 1.80 -7.17
C TRP A 434 -8.05 2.38 -8.50
N THR A 435 -6.78 2.78 -8.63
CA THR A 435 -6.20 3.21 -9.92
C THR A 435 -6.24 2.15 -11.01
N GLY A 436 -6.01 0.88 -10.66
CA GLY A 436 -6.15 -0.25 -11.59
C GLY A 436 -7.59 -0.49 -12.02
N ALA A 437 -8.53 -0.39 -11.07
CA ALA A 437 -9.96 -0.45 -11.34
C ALA A 437 -10.45 0.74 -12.20
N THR A 438 -9.81 1.91 -12.09
CA THR A 438 -10.11 3.12 -12.85
C THR A 438 -9.84 2.95 -14.35
N ALA A 439 -8.73 2.29 -14.70
CA ALA A 439 -8.37 1.98 -16.09
C ALA A 439 -9.33 0.96 -16.74
N VAL A 440 -9.85 0.01 -15.95
CA VAL A 440 -10.80 -1.03 -16.42
C VAL A 440 -12.25 -0.51 -16.46
N GLY A 441 -12.64 0.37 -15.52
CA GLY A 441 -13.97 1.00 -15.44
C GLY A 441 -14.22 2.05 -16.53
N LEU A 442 -13.21 2.80 -16.96
CA LEU A 442 -13.34 3.78 -18.04
C LEU A 442 -13.39 3.14 -19.44
N LEU A 443 -12.70 2.01 -19.64
CA LEU A 443 -12.82 1.20 -20.86
C LEU A 443 -14.23 0.62 -21.05
N SER A 444 -14.96 0.37 -19.95
CA SER A 444 -16.34 -0.15 -19.97
C SER A 444 -17.40 0.95 -20.10
N LEU A 445 -17.17 2.15 -19.53
CA LEU A 445 -18.06 3.32 -19.70
C LEU A 445 -18.02 3.91 -21.13
N GLY A 446 -16.84 3.93 -21.78
CA GLY A 446 -16.69 4.37 -23.17
C GLY A 446 -17.37 3.45 -24.20
N ALA A 447 -17.48 2.15 -23.90
CA ALA A 447 -18.19 1.18 -24.75
C ALA A 447 -19.73 1.26 -24.60
N LEU A 448 -20.23 1.65 -23.41
CA LEU A 448 -21.66 1.80 -23.13
C LEU A 448 -22.28 3.07 -23.76
N ALA A 449 -21.49 4.09 -24.06
CA ALA A 449 -21.94 5.28 -24.79
C ALA A 449 -22.23 5.02 -26.29
N ALA A 450 -21.83 3.86 -26.82
CA ALA A 450 -21.92 3.52 -28.24
C ALA A 450 -23.18 2.71 -28.65
N LEU A 451 -24.13 2.44 -27.74
CA LEU A 451 -25.30 1.57 -28.01
C LEU A 451 -26.67 2.28 -28.02
N GLY A 452 -26.70 3.55 -28.43
CA GLY A 452 -27.94 4.21 -28.84
C GLY A 452 -28.42 3.71 -30.21
N THR A 453 -28.94 2.48 -30.30
CA THR A 453 -29.75 1.91 -31.42
C THR A 453 -29.27 2.16 -32.86
N ILE A 454 -28.72 1.13 -33.53
CA ILE A 454 -28.71 0.87 -35.01
C ILE A 454 -28.26 2.10 -35.86
N THR A 455 -27.03 2.26 -36.37
CA THR A 455 -26.34 1.47 -37.41
C THR A 455 -24.96 2.12 -37.66
N LEU A 456 -23.89 1.31 -37.76
CA LEU A 456 -22.53 1.66 -38.22
C LEU A 456 -22.52 2.20 -39.68
N PRO A 457 -21.43 2.83 -40.25
CA PRO A 457 -20.03 2.89 -39.78
C PRO A 457 -19.26 4.23 -40.00
N VAL A 458 -18.24 4.53 -39.18
CA VAL A 458 -16.93 5.04 -39.68
C VAL A 458 -15.82 4.34 -38.91
N ALA A 459 -14.90 3.76 -39.68
CA ALA A 459 -13.87 2.84 -39.24
C ALA A 459 -12.52 3.57 -39.07
N VAL A 460 -11.77 3.15 -38.04
CA VAL A 460 -10.31 3.22 -37.90
C VAL A 460 -9.70 4.61 -37.73
N LEU A 461 -9.39 4.99 -36.47
CA LEU A 461 -8.22 5.73 -35.94
C LEU A 461 -8.55 6.17 -34.48
N GLY A 462 -7.80 5.82 -33.41
CA GLY A 462 -6.43 5.33 -33.37
C GLY A 462 -6.06 4.56 -32.08
N ALA A 463 -5.04 3.71 -32.28
CA ALA A 463 -4.21 2.95 -31.35
C ALA A 463 -4.91 1.91 -30.44
N ALA A 464 -5.22 0.73 -30.97
CA ALA A 464 -4.34 -0.44 -30.74
C ALA A 464 -2.88 -0.09 -30.37
N VAL A 465 -2.55 -0.12 -29.07
CA VAL A 465 -1.44 -0.89 -28.44
C VAL A 465 -1.75 -0.94 -26.93
N VAL A 466 -2.46 -1.99 -26.49
CA VAL A 466 -2.26 -2.71 -25.21
C VAL A 466 -2.75 -4.14 -25.49
N THR A 467 -1.86 -5.01 -25.97
CA THR A 467 -2.10 -6.45 -26.04
C THR A 467 -2.02 -7.02 -24.62
N GLY A 468 -3.18 -7.29 -24.02
CA GLY A 468 -3.30 -7.94 -22.70
C GLY A 468 -4.73 -8.07 -22.15
N ILE A 469 -5.66 -7.18 -22.53
CA ILE A 469 -6.99 -7.08 -21.85
C ILE A 469 -8.20 -7.32 -22.80
N ASN A 470 -7.99 -7.62 -24.08
CA ASN A 470 -9.02 -7.40 -25.11
C ASN A 470 -9.84 -8.61 -25.61
N VAL A 471 -10.37 -9.49 -24.76
CA VAL A 471 -11.36 -10.49 -25.26
C VAL A 471 -12.65 -10.59 -24.43
N ILE A 472 -12.63 -10.26 -23.14
CA ILE A 472 -13.71 -10.69 -22.24
C ILE A 472 -14.76 -9.61 -21.98
N GLY A 473 -14.36 -8.35 -21.80
CA GLY A 473 -15.30 -7.23 -21.57
C GLY A 473 -16.21 -6.95 -22.77
N THR A 474 -15.70 -7.15 -23.99
CA THR A 474 -16.46 -6.96 -25.24
C THR A 474 -17.53 -8.04 -25.45
N THR A 475 -17.32 -9.28 -24.99
CA THR A 475 -18.25 -10.39 -25.24
C THR A 475 -19.49 -10.33 -24.31
N ILE A 476 -19.31 -9.93 -23.05
CA ILE A 476 -20.39 -9.77 -22.06
C ILE A 476 -21.22 -8.50 -22.33
N ALA A 477 -20.58 -7.43 -22.84
CA ALA A 477 -21.26 -6.20 -23.24
C ALA A 477 -22.13 -6.37 -24.50
N LEU A 478 -21.80 -7.32 -25.37
CA LEU A 478 -22.53 -7.57 -26.64
C LEU A 478 -23.68 -8.60 -26.51
N ASP A 479 -23.80 -9.29 -25.38
CA ASP A 479 -24.90 -10.22 -25.13
C ASP A 479 -26.19 -9.47 -24.75
N LYS A 480 -27.22 -9.61 -25.59
CA LYS A 480 -28.50 -8.89 -25.48
C LYS A 480 -29.50 -9.57 -24.54
N GLU A 481 -29.25 -10.81 -24.11
CA GLU A 481 -30.21 -11.57 -23.28
C GLU A 481 -30.02 -11.39 -21.77
N LEU A 482 -28.92 -10.78 -21.34
CA LEU A 482 -28.58 -10.58 -19.91
C LEU A 482 -28.95 -9.18 -19.41
N ASP A 483 -29.57 -9.11 -18.21
CA ASP A 483 -29.94 -7.86 -17.55
C ASP A 483 -28.76 -7.15 -16.84
N PHE A 484 -28.99 -5.89 -16.44
CA PHE A 484 -27.97 -5.02 -15.84
C PHE A 484 -27.39 -5.56 -14.53
N GLN A 485 -28.24 -6.12 -13.66
CA GLN A 485 -27.81 -6.70 -12.39
C GLN A 485 -26.95 -7.94 -12.64
N ARG A 486 -27.37 -8.79 -13.58
CA ARG A 486 -26.69 -10.04 -13.96
C ARG A 486 -25.34 -9.79 -14.66
N LYS A 487 -25.23 -8.71 -15.43
CA LYS A 487 -23.98 -8.24 -16.05
C LYS A 487 -23.00 -7.67 -15.01
N SER A 488 -23.51 -6.93 -14.03
CA SER A 488 -22.74 -6.45 -12.87
C SER A 488 -22.22 -7.61 -12.03
N ASP A 489 -23.06 -8.63 -11.77
CA ASP A 489 -22.66 -9.84 -11.04
C ASP A 489 -21.62 -10.65 -11.82
N LEU A 490 -21.73 -10.76 -13.15
CA LEU A 490 -20.74 -11.42 -14.02
C LEU A 490 -19.39 -10.69 -14.06
N LEU A 491 -19.38 -9.37 -13.89
CA LEU A 491 -18.14 -8.60 -13.71
C LEU A 491 -17.57 -8.80 -12.30
N GLY A 492 -18.41 -8.78 -11.26
CA GLY A 492 -18.04 -9.12 -9.87
C GLY A 492 -17.42 -10.52 -9.75
N ARG A 493 -17.91 -11.49 -10.54
CA ARG A 493 -17.35 -12.85 -10.71
C ARG A 493 -15.91 -12.89 -11.23
N GLN A 494 -15.44 -11.86 -11.95
CA GLN A 494 -14.08 -11.82 -12.52
C GLN A 494 -13.09 -10.97 -11.73
N VAL A 495 -13.57 -10.22 -10.74
CA VAL A 495 -12.75 -9.40 -9.82
C VAL A 495 -12.84 -9.85 -8.35
N GLY A 496 -13.52 -10.98 -8.08
CA GLY A 496 -13.46 -11.69 -6.80
C GLY A 496 -14.38 -11.15 -5.68
N ILE A 497 -15.59 -10.66 -6.00
CA ILE A 497 -16.51 -10.10 -5.00
C ILE A 497 -17.87 -10.85 -5.01
N GLY A 498 -18.14 -11.66 -3.96
CA GLY A 498 -19.44 -12.33 -3.68
C GLY A 498 -19.37 -13.84 -3.34
N ASP A 499 -20.46 -14.43 -2.80
CA ASP A 499 -20.63 -15.89 -2.63
C ASP A 499 -20.67 -16.57 -4.00
N PHE A 500 -19.83 -17.59 -4.20
CA PHE A 500 -19.55 -18.20 -5.50
C PHE A 500 -20.16 -19.61 -5.56
N SER A 501 -20.98 -19.91 -6.57
CA SER A 501 -21.45 -21.29 -6.85
C SER A 501 -21.29 -21.61 -8.34
N PHE A 502 -20.58 -22.68 -8.68
CA PHE A 502 -20.31 -23.09 -10.07
C PHE A 502 -20.55 -24.59 -10.24
N GLU A 503 -21.20 -25.01 -11.33
CA GLU A 503 -21.46 -26.41 -11.65
C GLU A 503 -21.33 -26.65 -13.17
N GLU A 504 -20.69 -27.75 -13.55
CA GLU A 504 -20.58 -28.20 -14.95
C GLU A 504 -20.77 -29.72 -15.06
N ASP A 505 -21.56 -30.13 -16.06
CA ASP A 505 -21.80 -31.53 -16.41
C ASP A 505 -21.09 -31.86 -17.72
N GLY A 506 -20.16 -32.82 -17.64
CA GLY A 506 -19.36 -33.24 -18.76
C GLY A 506 -19.68 -34.62 -19.33
N GLN A 507 -19.14 -34.88 -20.52
CA GLN A 507 -19.06 -36.23 -21.07
C GLN A 507 -18.18 -37.14 -20.19
N ASN A 508 -18.19 -38.45 -20.47
CA ASN A 508 -17.39 -39.45 -19.75
C ASN A 508 -17.54 -39.38 -18.22
N SER A 509 -18.75 -39.21 -17.72
CA SER A 509 -19.05 -39.19 -16.28
C SER A 509 -18.41 -38.05 -15.48
N TYR A 510 -17.97 -36.96 -16.14
CA TYR A 510 -17.40 -35.80 -15.48
C TYR A 510 -18.47 -34.90 -14.85
N ARG A 511 -18.29 -34.53 -13.58
CA ARG A 511 -19.14 -33.64 -12.80
C ARG A 511 -18.24 -32.74 -11.98
N TYR A 512 -18.49 -31.45 -11.99
CA TYR A 512 -17.71 -30.48 -11.23
C TYR A 512 -18.62 -29.49 -10.52
N PHE A 513 -18.34 -29.22 -9.24
CA PHE A 513 -19.11 -28.33 -8.38
C PHE A 513 -18.19 -27.58 -7.42
N VAL A 514 -18.38 -26.26 -7.30
CA VAL A 514 -17.69 -25.41 -6.32
C VAL A 514 -18.69 -24.50 -5.61
N TYR A 515 -18.50 -24.30 -4.30
CA TYR A 515 -19.23 -23.31 -3.52
C TYR A 515 -18.35 -22.61 -2.50
N ASP A 516 -18.14 -21.30 -2.67
CA ASP A 516 -17.23 -20.51 -1.83
C ASP A 516 -17.92 -19.32 -1.15
N ASN A 517 -17.48 -19.06 0.08
CA ASN A 517 -17.77 -17.86 0.84
C ASN A 517 -16.43 -17.20 1.24
N VAL A 518 -15.71 -16.63 0.27
CA VAL A 518 -14.32 -16.15 0.45
C VAL A 518 -14.22 -14.70 0.95
N SER A 519 -15.25 -13.87 0.73
CA SER A 519 -15.27 -12.45 1.12
C SER A 519 -16.10 -12.16 2.37
N ASN A 520 -17.10 -13.02 2.67
CA ASN A 520 -17.98 -12.91 3.83
C ASN A 520 -18.69 -11.53 3.94
N TYR A 521 -18.99 -10.92 2.80
CA TYR A 521 -19.54 -9.56 2.68
C TYR A 521 -20.99 -9.43 3.19
N ARG A 522 -21.76 -10.53 3.18
CA ARG A 522 -23.17 -10.54 3.65
C ARG A 522 -23.31 -10.72 5.16
N ASN A 523 -22.31 -11.32 5.82
CA ASN A 523 -22.35 -11.68 7.24
C ASN A 523 -23.66 -12.42 7.64
N GLU A 524 -24.11 -13.34 6.80
CA GLU A 524 -25.34 -14.13 6.97
C GLU A 524 -25.00 -15.61 7.21
N LEU A 525 -25.93 -16.34 7.83
CA LEU A 525 -25.82 -17.80 7.97
C LEU A 525 -25.92 -18.47 6.60
N VAL A 526 -24.98 -19.37 6.31
CA VAL A 526 -24.99 -20.17 5.08
C VAL A 526 -25.68 -21.50 5.36
N ASN A 527 -26.75 -21.80 4.62
CA ASN A 527 -27.42 -23.11 4.59
C ASN A 527 -27.62 -23.51 3.13
N TYR A 528 -26.67 -24.21 2.56
CA TYR A 528 -26.65 -24.58 1.15
C TYR A 528 -26.82 -26.10 0.98
N SER A 529 -27.62 -26.52 0.00
CA SER A 529 -27.79 -27.92 -0.35
C SER A 529 -27.80 -28.09 -1.86
N HIS A 530 -27.05 -29.07 -2.34
CA HIS A 530 -26.94 -29.42 -3.75
C HIS A 530 -27.14 -30.91 -3.97
N LYS A 531 -27.60 -31.28 -5.16
CA LYS A 531 -27.86 -32.66 -5.55
C LYS A 531 -27.37 -32.91 -6.97
N THR A 532 -26.43 -33.83 -7.12
CA THR A 532 -25.80 -34.15 -8.41
C THR A 532 -25.93 -35.63 -8.76
N GLN A 533 -26.05 -35.96 -10.05
CA GLN A 533 -26.20 -37.33 -10.54
C GLN A 533 -24.85 -37.89 -11.02
N ILE A 534 -24.42 -38.98 -10.39
CA ILE A 534 -23.19 -39.70 -10.73
C ILE A 534 -23.51 -40.85 -11.68
N ASP A 535 -22.78 -40.92 -12.79
CA ASP A 535 -22.97 -41.92 -13.84
C ASP A 535 -22.35 -43.27 -13.48
N ARG A 536 -22.81 -44.34 -14.15
CA ARG A 536 -22.18 -45.66 -14.06
C ARG A 536 -20.75 -45.62 -14.56
N ASN A 537 -19.88 -46.41 -13.93
CA ASN A 537 -18.44 -46.52 -14.26
C ASN A 537 -17.62 -45.25 -14.03
N THR A 538 -18.09 -44.31 -13.21
CA THR A 538 -17.27 -43.19 -12.73
C THR A 538 -16.08 -43.74 -11.94
N PRO A 539 -14.81 -43.47 -12.32
CA PRO A 539 -13.65 -44.05 -11.65
C PRO A 539 -13.42 -43.53 -10.24
N TYR A 540 -13.55 -42.21 -10.05
CA TYR A 540 -13.30 -41.56 -8.77
C TYR A 540 -14.24 -40.36 -8.56
N LEU A 541 -14.55 -40.11 -7.29
CA LEU A 541 -15.18 -38.89 -6.78
C LEU A 541 -14.31 -38.37 -5.65
N TYR A 542 -14.09 -37.05 -5.61
CA TYR A 542 -13.43 -36.40 -4.50
C TYR A 542 -14.15 -35.12 -4.09
N ALA A 543 -13.96 -34.70 -2.84
CA ALA A 543 -14.47 -33.44 -2.32
C ALA A 543 -13.57 -32.90 -1.21
N VAL A 544 -13.52 -31.58 -1.08
CA VAL A 544 -12.68 -30.89 -0.10
C VAL A 544 -13.38 -29.64 0.45
N LEU A 545 -13.14 -29.34 1.73
CA LEU A 545 -13.61 -28.12 2.41
C LEU A 545 -12.44 -27.43 3.12
N THR A 546 -12.08 -26.23 2.67
CA THR A 546 -10.94 -25.45 3.20
C THR A 546 -11.33 -24.01 3.54
N GLN A 547 -10.44 -23.26 4.17
CA GLN A 547 -10.67 -21.84 4.49
C GLN A 547 -10.80 -20.94 3.25
N ASN A 548 -10.09 -21.28 2.17
CA ASN A 548 -10.10 -20.61 0.86
C ASN A 548 -9.35 -21.50 -0.16
N ASP A 549 -9.36 -21.07 -1.43
CA ASP A 549 -8.70 -21.71 -2.58
C ASP A 549 -7.16 -21.74 -2.53
N ASN A 550 -6.54 -21.08 -1.54
CA ASN A 550 -5.09 -21.03 -1.35
C ASN A 550 -4.62 -21.72 -0.06
N SER A 551 -5.51 -22.42 0.65
CA SER A 551 -5.21 -23.09 1.92
C SER A 551 -5.80 -24.50 1.96
N ILE A 552 -5.08 -25.42 2.59
CA ILE A 552 -5.60 -26.76 2.93
C ILE A 552 -6.22 -26.81 4.34
N ASP A 553 -6.17 -25.71 5.08
CA ASP A 553 -6.66 -25.66 6.46
C ASP A 553 -8.19 -25.76 6.53
N PHE A 554 -8.67 -26.47 7.54
CA PHE A 554 -10.10 -26.64 7.75
C PHE A 554 -10.76 -25.32 8.21
N PRO A 555 -11.92 -24.92 7.63
CA PRO A 555 -12.66 -23.73 8.05
C PRO A 555 -13.47 -24.00 9.32
N VAL A 556 -12.95 -23.58 10.47
CA VAL A 556 -13.64 -23.69 11.75
C VAL A 556 -14.97 -22.92 11.70
N GLY A 557 -16.09 -23.64 11.85
CA GLY A 557 -17.44 -23.07 11.80
C GLY A 557 -18.21 -23.33 10.51
N ALA A 558 -17.62 -24.04 9.54
CA ALA A 558 -18.32 -24.58 8.37
C ALA A 558 -18.39 -26.12 8.46
N THR A 559 -19.47 -26.69 7.94
CA THR A 559 -19.76 -28.12 7.96
C THR A 559 -20.21 -28.60 6.58
N LEU A 560 -19.45 -29.51 5.98
CA LEU A 560 -19.75 -30.25 4.75
C LEU A 560 -20.26 -31.66 5.09
N ASN A 561 -21.43 -32.01 4.56
CA ASN A 561 -21.99 -33.36 4.60
C ASN A 561 -22.30 -33.87 3.20
N ILE A 562 -21.91 -35.13 2.91
CA ILE A 562 -22.12 -35.79 1.62
C ILE A 562 -22.78 -37.15 1.86
N LYS A 563 -23.89 -37.42 1.14
CA LYS A 563 -24.64 -38.69 1.19
C LYS A 563 -24.75 -39.36 -0.17
N ALA A 564 -24.50 -40.66 -0.20
CA ALA A 564 -24.67 -41.54 -1.35
C ALA A 564 -26.15 -41.86 -1.66
N PRO A 565 -26.46 -42.42 -2.85
CA PRO A 565 -27.82 -42.81 -3.24
C PRO A 565 -28.47 -43.86 -2.33
N ASP A 566 -27.68 -44.67 -1.64
CA ASP A 566 -28.13 -45.67 -0.66
C ASP A 566 -28.25 -45.12 0.77
N GLU A 567 -28.20 -43.78 0.93
CA GLU A 567 -28.21 -43.03 2.19
C GLU A 567 -26.95 -43.21 3.06
N THR A 568 -25.89 -43.83 2.54
CA THR A 568 -24.58 -43.86 3.23
C THR A 568 -24.03 -42.45 3.40
N ASN A 569 -23.65 -42.08 4.63
CA ASN A 569 -23.14 -40.76 4.98
C ASN A 569 -21.65 -40.82 5.32
N TYR A 570 -20.86 -39.90 4.77
CA TYR A 570 -19.39 -39.89 4.86
C TYR A 570 -18.84 -38.94 5.92
N ASN A 571 -19.61 -38.68 6.98
CA ASN A 571 -19.29 -37.73 8.05
C ASN A 571 -18.47 -38.33 9.23
N HIS A 572 -17.73 -39.41 8.99
CA HIS A 572 -16.84 -40.07 9.94
C HIS A 572 -15.57 -40.52 9.21
N ASP A 573 -14.46 -40.72 9.93
CA ASP A 573 -13.21 -41.15 9.31
C ASP A 573 -13.35 -42.53 8.67
N ILE A 574 -12.89 -42.65 7.42
CA ILE A 574 -12.88 -43.91 6.67
C ILE A 574 -11.50 -44.06 6.05
N GLN A 575 -10.89 -45.24 6.20
CA GLN A 575 -9.61 -45.58 5.58
C GLN A 575 -9.64 -47.02 5.10
N ASP A 576 -10.13 -47.24 3.88
CA ASP A 576 -10.07 -48.55 3.24
C ASP A 576 -9.48 -48.44 1.81
N GLY A 577 -9.50 -49.54 1.06
CA GLY A 577 -8.91 -49.58 -0.29
C GLY A 577 -9.75 -48.90 -1.37
N ASN A 578 -11.00 -48.53 -1.08
CA ASN A 578 -11.94 -47.90 -1.99
C ASN A 578 -12.39 -46.51 -1.53
N SER A 579 -12.29 -46.19 -0.24
CA SER A 579 -12.77 -44.93 0.32
C SER A 579 -11.78 -44.35 1.33
N LEU A 580 -11.61 -43.03 1.28
CA LEU A 580 -10.93 -42.24 2.28
C LEU A 580 -11.82 -41.05 2.65
N ALA A 581 -12.18 -40.93 3.92
CA ALA A 581 -12.83 -39.74 4.47
C ALA A 581 -12.00 -39.24 5.65
N ILE A 582 -11.67 -37.95 5.63
CA ILE A 582 -10.92 -37.28 6.69
C ILE A 582 -11.84 -36.24 7.31
N ILE A 583 -12.06 -36.37 8.62
CA ILE A 583 -12.98 -35.52 9.37
C ILE A 583 -12.21 -34.54 10.26
N SER A 584 -12.55 -33.26 10.13
CA SER A 584 -12.06 -32.18 10.98
C SER A 584 -13.25 -31.48 11.62
N ASN A 585 -13.25 -31.31 12.95
CA ASN A 585 -14.33 -30.69 13.71
C ASN A 585 -15.75 -31.21 13.36
N SER A 586 -15.89 -32.54 13.24
CA SER A 586 -17.16 -33.21 12.90
C SER A 586 -17.73 -32.90 11.50
N SER A 587 -16.89 -32.38 10.60
CA SER A 587 -17.21 -32.13 9.19
C SER A 587 -16.25 -32.88 8.27
N ILE A 588 -16.70 -33.19 7.06
CA ILE A 588 -15.80 -33.64 5.99
C ILE A 588 -14.80 -32.52 5.70
N HIS A 589 -13.51 -32.83 5.84
CA HIS A 589 -12.40 -31.99 5.40
C HIS A 589 -11.95 -32.44 4.01
N SER A 590 -11.85 -33.74 3.80
CA SER A 590 -11.50 -34.33 2.51
C SER A 590 -12.17 -35.70 2.32
N LEU A 591 -12.60 -36.00 1.09
CA LEU A 591 -13.25 -37.25 0.70
C LEU A 591 -12.67 -37.76 -0.63
N ILE A 592 -12.39 -39.06 -0.72
CA ILE A 592 -12.06 -39.79 -1.94
C ILE A 592 -12.89 -41.07 -1.97
N ILE A 593 -13.58 -41.33 -3.08
CA ILE A 593 -14.29 -42.57 -3.34
C ILE A 593 -13.88 -43.13 -4.69
N LYS A 594 -13.40 -44.37 -4.71
CA LYS A 594 -13.14 -45.15 -5.91
C LYS A 594 -14.40 -45.91 -6.32
N ASN A 595 -14.76 -45.82 -7.60
CA ASN A 595 -15.97 -46.39 -8.17
C ASN A 595 -17.25 -46.01 -7.39
N PRO A 596 -17.55 -44.70 -7.22
CA PRO A 596 -18.73 -44.25 -6.50
C PRO A 596 -20.02 -44.87 -7.05
N GLN A 597 -21.01 -45.07 -6.18
CA GLN A 597 -22.30 -45.61 -6.57
C GLN A 597 -23.01 -44.69 -7.59
N PRO A 598 -23.54 -45.25 -8.69
CA PRO A 598 -24.32 -44.47 -9.65
C PRO A 598 -25.68 -44.08 -9.07
N GLY A 599 -26.09 -42.84 -9.29
CA GLY A 599 -27.33 -42.29 -8.74
C GLY A 599 -27.12 -40.88 -8.20
N TYR A 600 -28.12 -40.37 -7.47
CA TYR A 600 -28.07 -39.01 -6.94
C TYR A 600 -27.35 -38.95 -5.59
N TRP A 601 -26.33 -38.09 -5.53
CA TRP A 601 -25.60 -37.76 -4.31
C TRP A 601 -26.08 -36.41 -3.77
N ASN A 602 -26.26 -36.32 -2.45
CA ASN A 602 -26.70 -35.10 -1.79
C ASN A 602 -25.51 -34.47 -1.04
N ILE A 603 -25.28 -33.18 -1.29
CA ILE A 603 -24.21 -32.37 -0.71
C ILE A 603 -24.87 -31.26 0.09
N SER A 604 -24.39 -30.98 1.30
CA SER A 604 -24.90 -29.84 2.09
C SER A 604 -23.77 -29.17 2.85
N ILE A 605 -23.78 -27.84 2.83
CA ILE A 605 -22.79 -26.98 3.47
C ILE A 605 -23.54 -26.04 4.40
N ASN A 606 -23.19 -26.06 5.69
CA ASN A 606 -23.72 -25.12 6.67
C ASN A 606 -22.57 -24.34 7.28
N ALA A 607 -22.64 -23.01 7.32
CA ALA A 607 -21.60 -22.19 7.93
C ALA A 607 -22.19 -21.05 8.76
N GLY A 608 -21.54 -20.74 9.88
CA GLY A 608 -21.87 -19.58 10.71
C GLY A 608 -21.75 -18.27 9.92
N ALA A 609 -22.55 -17.26 10.31
CA ALA A 609 -22.31 -15.88 9.86
C ALA A 609 -20.88 -15.48 10.22
N GLY A 610 -20.10 -14.96 9.28
CA GLY A 610 -18.69 -14.68 9.54
C GLY A 610 -17.71 -15.68 8.91
N VAL A 611 -18.16 -16.90 8.64
CA VAL A 611 -17.26 -18.03 8.34
C VAL A 611 -16.91 -18.07 6.87
N LYS A 612 -15.62 -17.90 6.58
CA LYS A 612 -15.06 -18.04 5.24
C LYS A 612 -14.73 -19.50 4.94
N PHE A 613 -15.05 -19.94 3.73
CA PHE A 613 -14.70 -21.28 3.27
C PHE A 613 -14.64 -21.36 1.73
N HIS A 614 -13.93 -22.38 1.25
CA HIS A 614 -13.94 -22.87 -0.12
C HIS A 614 -14.36 -24.34 -0.11
N CYS A 615 -15.27 -24.74 -0.98
CA CYS A 615 -15.74 -26.12 -1.09
C CYS A 615 -15.73 -26.58 -2.53
N GLU A 616 -15.03 -27.68 -2.82
CA GLU A 616 -14.98 -28.29 -4.15
C GLU A 616 -15.47 -29.74 -4.09
N PHE A 617 -16.22 -30.17 -5.12
CA PHE A 617 -16.66 -31.53 -5.35
C PHE A 617 -16.49 -31.87 -6.84
N CYS A 618 -15.89 -33.02 -7.14
CA CYS A 618 -15.63 -33.39 -8.54
C CYS A 618 -15.60 -34.90 -8.74
N THR A 619 -15.92 -35.34 -9.96
CA THR A 619 -15.60 -36.69 -10.43
C THR A 619 -14.42 -36.67 -11.39
N VAL A 620 -13.66 -37.78 -11.44
CA VAL A 620 -12.67 -38.00 -12.49
C VAL A 620 -13.41 -38.59 -13.71
N PRO A 621 -13.21 -38.06 -14.93
CA PRO A 621 -13.82 -38.65 -16.12
C PRO A 621 -13.41 -40.12 -16.34
N SER A 622 -14.30 -40.92 -16.89
CA SER A 622 -14.09 -42.35 -17.18
C SER A 622 -13.15 -42.61 -18.36
N GLU A 623 -13.05 -41.67 -19.30
CA GLU A 623 -12.18 -41.74 -20.47
C GLU A 623 -11.62 -40.36 -20.80
N ASP A 624 -10.45 -40.33 -21.43
CA ASP A 624 -9.79 -39.12 -21.96
C ASP A 624 -9.80 -37.95 -20.96
N VAL A 625 -9.34 -38.19 -19.72
CA VAL A 625 -9.47 -37.28 -18.56
C VAL A 625 -9.16 -35.83 -18.90
N PHE A 626 -7.98 -35.55 -19.43
CA PHE A 626 -7.55 -34.19 -19.77
C PHE A 626 -8.42 -33.57 -20.86
N GLU A 627 -8.66 -34.29 -21.96
CA GLU A 627 -9.43 -33.79 -23.09
C GLU A 627 -10.91 -33.60 -22.74
N THR A 628 -11.47 -34.46 -21.89
CA THR A 628 -12.86 -34.36 -21.43
C THR A 628 -13.05 -33.13 -20.56
N ILE A 629 -12.20 -32.95 -19.55
CA ILE A 629 -12.22 -31.76 -18.69
C ILE A 629 -12.06 -30.51 -19.56
N THR A 630 -11.03 -30.52 -20.43
CA THR A 630 -10.76 -29.41 -21.35
C THR A 630 -11.92 -29.11 -22.29
N ALA A 631 -12.58 -30.13 -22.84
CA ALA A 631 -13.69 -29.98 -23.77
C ALA A 631 -14.92 -29.37 -23.10
N VAL A 632 -15.23 -29.81 -21.88
CA VAL A 632 -16.38 -29.31 -21.10
C VAL A 632 -16.23 -27.83 -20.83
N PHE A 633 -15.06 -27.40 -20.35
CA PHE A 633 -14.77 -25.98 -20.12
C PHE A 633 -14.71 -25.16 -21.42
N ARG A 634 -14.29 -25.76 -22.54
CA ARG A 634 -14.35 -25.14 -23.88
C ARG A 634 -15.77 -25.03 -24.44
N SER A 635 -16.66 -26.00 -24.19
CA SER A 635 -18.00 -26.08 -24.81
C SER A 635 -19.12 -25.44 -23.98
N GLY A 636 -19.02 -25.43 -22.65
CA GLY A 636 -20.05 -24.87 -21.76
C GLY A 636 -19.93 -23.35 -21.56
N SER A 637 -18.70 -22.81 -21.61
CA SER A 637 -18.42 -21.40 -21.26
C SER A 637 -17.79 -20.55 -22.37
N GLY A 638 -17.42 -21.16 -23.51
CA GLY A 638 -16.69 -20.47 -24.58
C GLY A 638 -15.34 -19.89 -24.14
N LYS A 639 -14.74 -20.36 -23.05
CA LYS A 639 -13.46 -19.86 -22.49
C LYS A 639 -12.48 -21.01 -22.19
N PRO A 640 -11.28 -21.03 -22.79
CA PRO A 640 -10.22 -21.99 -22.45
C PRO A 640 -9.58 -21.78 -21.06
N ASP A 641 -9.76 -20.63 -20.41
CA ASP A 641 -8.99 -20.23 -19.22
C ASP A 641 -9.58 -20.73 -17.87
N LEU A 642 -10.69 -21.48 -17.90
CA LEU A 642 -11.27 -22.16 -16.73
C LEU A 642 -10.68 -23.58 -16.50
N LEU A 643 -9.51 -23.87 -17.08
CA LEU A 643 -8.87 -25.19 -17.01
C LEU A 643 -8.16 -25.49 -15.68
N VAL A 644 -7.84 -24.47 -14.89
CA VAL A 644 -7.05 -24.56 -13.64
C VAL A 644 -7.86 -25.06 -12.41
N PRO A 645 -9.13 -24.67 -12.20
CA PRO A 645 -9.90 -25.04 -11.00
C PRO A 645 -10.15 -26.54 -10.80
N ALA A 646 -10.23 -27.34 -11.86
CA ALA A 646 -10.61 -28.76 -11.77
C ALA A 646 -9.50 -29.70 -11.24
N PHE A 647 -8.26 -29.24 -11.11
CA PHE A 647 -7.15 -30.06 -10.58
C PHE A 647 -6.71 -29.63 -9.18
N ILE A 648 -7.18 -28.49 -8.68
CA ILE A 648 -6.81 -27.93 -7.37
C ILE A 648 -7.39 -28.79 -6.24
N GLY A 649 -8.69 -29.09 -6.25
CA GLY A 649 -9.27 -29.92 -5.19
C GLY A 649 -8.70 -31.34 -5.11
N ALA A 650 -8.28 -31.93 -6.24
CA ALA A 650 -7.60 -33.23 -6.23
C ALA A 650 -6.24 -33.14 -5.52
N ILE A 651 -5.49 -32.05 -5.76
CA ILE A 651 -4.21 -31.77 -5.10
C ILE A 651 -4.42 -31.52 -3.61
N ASP A 652 -5.43 -30.74 -3.22
CA ASP A 652 -5.73 -30.45 -1.81
C ASP A 652 -6.13 -31.71 -1.04
N THR A 653 -6.96 -32.55 -1.65
CA THR A 653 -7.31 -33.87 -1.10
C THR A 653 -6.08 -34.76 -0.88
N ILE A 654 -5.11 -34.74 -1.81
CA ILE A 654 -3.84 -35.47 -1.66
C ILE A 654 -2.96 -34.86 -0.55
N LEU A 655 -2.88 -33.52 -0.48
CA LEU A 655 -2.10 -32.82 0.54
C LEU A 655 -2.65 -33.07 1.95
N ILE A 656 -3.97 -32.99 2.14
CA ILE A 656 -4.66 -33.28 3.40
C ILE A 656 -4.49 -34.75 3.79
N ALA A 657 -4.56 -35.69 2.84
CA ALA A 657 -4.28 -37.10 3.13
C ALA A 657 -2.84 -37.30 3.63
N ASN A 658 -1.87 -36.59 3.04
CA ASN A 658 -0.47 -36.68 3.42
C ASN A 658 -0.15 -36.07 4.80
N THR A 659 -1.07 -35.31 5.42
CA THR A 659 -0.91 -34.85 6.81
C THR A 659 -1.31 -35.91 7.85
N ILE A 660 -1.83 -37.06 7.44
CA ILE A 660 -2.25 -38.14 8.34
C ILE A 660 -1.14 -39.18 8.50
N ASP A 661 -0.53 -39.21 9.69
CA ASP A 661 0.67 -39.99 9.99
C ASP A 661 0.52 -41.52 9.80
N ASN A 662 -0.71 -42.02 9.95
CA ASN A 662 -1.01 -43.45 10.02
C ASN A 662 -1.98 -43.95 8.94
N LEU A 663 -1.92 -43.40 7.72
CA LEU A 663 -2.71 -43.96 6.60
C LEU A 663 -2.36 -45.43 6.34
N SER A 664 -3.39 -46.27 6.17
CA SER A 664 -3.22 -47.68 5.79
C SER A 664 -2.49 -47.81 4.43
N SER A 665 -1.75 -48.90 4.22
CA SER A 665 -1.04 -49.12 2.94
C SER A 665 -1.99 -49.12 1.74
N THR A 666 -3.16 -49.74 1.89
CA THR A 666 -4.23 -49.75 0.87
C THR A 666 -4.79 -48.36 0.58
N THR A 667 -4.84 -47.48 1.59
CA THR A 667 -5.31 -46.11 1.43
C THR A 667 -4.24 -45.21 0.81
N LYS A 668 -2.96 -45.44 1.12
CA LYS A 668 -1.84 -44.78 0.42
C LYS A 668 -1.83 -45.13 -1.07
N ASP A 669 -2.09 -46.40 -1.41
CA ASP A 669 -2.23 -46.84 -2.79
C ASP A 669 -3.43 -46.16 -3.47
N LEU A 670 -4.56 -46.01 -2.77
CA LEU A 670 -5.74 -45.29 -3.26
C LEU A 670 -5.43 -43.82 -3.58
N VAL A 671 -4.75 -43.10 -2.68
CA VAL A 671 -4.34 -41.69 -2.89
C VAL A 671 -3.34 -41.57 -4.05
N TYR A 672 -2.38 -42.50 -4.15
CA TYR A 672 -1.43 -42.54 -5.25
C TYR A 672 -2.10 -42.81 -6.60
N LEU A 673 -3.10 -43.72 -6.63
CA LEU A 673 -3.87 -44.01 -7.84
C LEU A 673 -4.74 -42.82 -8.25
N LEU A 674 -5.37 -42.11 -7.32
CA LEU A 674 -6.08 -40.86 -7.63
C LEU A 674 -5.12 -39.83 -8.23
N ALA A 675 -3.93 -39.64 -7.63
CA ALA A 675 -2.91 -38.73 -8.15
C ALA A 675 -2.47 -39.11 -9.56
N SER A 676 -2.26 -40.41 -9.82
CA SER A 676 -1.94 -40.92 -11.15
C SER A 676 -3.10 -40.66 -12.13
N ASP A 677 -4.31 -41.08 -11.82
CA ASP A 677 -5.40 -41.13 -12.80
C ASP A 677 -6.05 -39.76 -13.03
N ALA A 678 -6.06 -38.89 -12.01
CA ALA A 678 -6.54 -37.51 -12.14
C ALA A 678 -5.48 -36.60 -12.77
N ILE A 679 -4.18 -36.72 -12.42
CA ILE A 679 -3.15 -35.73 -12.80
C ILE A 679 -2.34 -36.18 -14.04
N SER A 680 -2.17 -37.48 -14.32
CA SER A 680 -1.24 -37.99 -15.35
C SER A 680 -1.82 -38.20 -16.77
N GLY A 681 -3.04 -37.72 -17.06
CA GLY A 681 -3.74 -37.91 -18.34
C GLY A 681 -3.10 -37.26 -19.59
N SER A 682 -1.85 -36.80 -19.56
CA SER A 682 -1.18 -36.11 -20.66
C SER A 682 -0.42 -37.07 -21.60
N LYS A 683 -0.81 -37.12 -22.88
CA LYS A 683 0.05 -37.67 -23.94
C LYS A 683 1.11 -36.63 -24.37
N ARG A 684 2.04 -36.30 -23.48
CA ARG A 684 3.42 -35.83 -23.81
C ARG A 684 4.25 -35.72 -22.52
N ASN A 685 5.41 -36.39 -22.51
CA ASN A 685 6.46 -36.41 -21.48
C ASN A 685 6.13 -37.14 -20.16
N ARG A 686 6.19 -38.49 -20.22
CA ARG A 686 5.84 -39.41 -19.14
C ARG A 686 6.93 -39.63 -18.07
N ASP A 687 8.16 -39.16 -18.28
CA ASP A 687 9.31 -39.50 -17.41
C ASP A 687 9.72 -38.36 -16.46
N GLU A 688 9.51 -37.09 -16.79
CA GLU A 688 9.86 -35.94 -15.93
C GLU A 688 8.86 -35.74 -14.79
N GLN A 689 7.55 -35.84 -15.06
CA GLN A 689 6.51 -35.60 -14.04
C GLN A 689 6.41 -36.73 -13.00
N VAL A 690 6.72 -37.97 -13.37
CA VAL A 690 6.80 -39.11 -12.43
C VAL A 690 8.02 -38.98 -11.50
N GLN A 691 9.09 -38.32 -11.95
CA GLN A 691 10.24 -37.99 -11.09
C GLN A 691 9.94 -36.84 -10.14
N ASP A 692 9.28 -35.79 -10.60
CA ASP A 692 8.89 -34.65 -9.76
C ASP A 692 7.90 -35.05 -8.67
N GLY A 693 6.91 -35.91 -9.00
CA GLY A 693 5.97 -36.45 -8.01
C GLY A 693 6.66 -37.30 -6.93
N LYS A 694 7.69 -38.09 -7.29
CA LYS A 694 8.52 -38.84 -6.33
C LYS A 694 9.35 -37.92 -5.43
N GLN A 695 9.92 -36.87 -6.00
CA GLN A 695 10.76 -35.90 -5.30
C GLN A 695 9.98 -35.12 -4.24
N VAL A 696 8.73 -34.76 -4.53
CA VAL A 696 7.84 -34.04 -3.60
C VAL A 696 7.44 -34.93 -2.40
N VAL A 697 7.18 -36.22 -2.63
CA VAL A 697 6.85 -37.18 -1.57
C VAL A 697 8.06 -37.49 -0.67
N GLU A 698 9.26 -37.62 -1.23
CA GLU A 698 10.50 -37.86 -0.46
C GLU A 698 10.93 -36.65 0.37
N ASN A 699 10.75 -35.43 -0.15
CA ASN A 699 11.06 -34.19 0.57
C ASN A 699 10.09 -33.93 1.73
N SER A 700 8.83 -34.31 1.59
CA SER A 700 7.82 -34.21 2.64
C SER A 700 8.08 -35.20 3.79
N ALA A 701 8.49 -36.43 3.48
CA ALA A 701 8.88 -37.43 4.48
C ALA A 701 10.16 -37.07 5.28
N LYS A 702 11.07 -36.28 4.68
CA LYS A 702 12.28 -35.77 5.36
C LYS A 702 11.97 -34.64 6.34
N ARG A 703 11.08 -33.71 5.98
CA ARG A 703 10.66 -32.60 6.87
C ARG A 703 9.94 -33.11 8.12
N TYR A 704 9.15 -34.18 7.98
CA TYR A 704 8.40 -34.79 9.09
C TYR A 704 9.29 -35.49 10.15
N LYS A 705 10.50 -35.96 9.79
CA LYS A 705 11.45 -36.55 10.77
C LYS A 705 12.18 -35.50 11.63
N ILE A 706 12.20 -34.25 11.21
CA ILE A 706 12.97 -33.16 11.85
C ILE A 706 12.16 -32.51 12.99
N SER A 707 10.82 -32.51 12.92
CA SER A 707 9.95 -31.87 13.91
C SER A 707 9.84 -32.63 15.25
N ASN A 708 10.25 -33.90 15.33
CA ASN A 708 10.05 -34.76 16.51
C ASN A 708 11.26 -34.87 17.47
N GLN A 709 12.30 -34.03 17.34
CA GLN A 709 13.45 -33.98 18.26
C GLN A 709 13.40 -32.85 19.31
N SER A 710 12.32 -32.06 19.35
CA SER A 710 12.28 -30.74 20.01
C SER A 710 11.95 -30.70 21.51
N SER A 711 12.08 -31.79 22.27
CA SER A 711 11.80 -31.77 23.72
C SER A 711 13.06 -31.81 24.62
N ARG A 712 14.27 -31.83 24.06
CA ARG A 712 15.54 -31.75 24.82
C ARG A 712 16.40 -30.50 24.54
N HIS A 713 16.04 -29.66 23.56
CA HIS A 713 16.83 -28.48 23.16
C HIS A 713 16.55 -27.23 24.02
N ALA A 714 15.32 -27.09 24.55
CA ALA A 714 14.89 -25.91 25.31
C ALA A 714 15.70 -25.65 26.59
N ALA A 715 16.27 -26.68 27.20
CA ALA A 715 17.11 -26.53 28.40
C ALA A 715 18.54 -26.04 28.09
N LYS A 716 19.00 -26.13 26.83
CA LYS A 716 20.36 -25.76 26.41
C LYS A 716 20.43 -24.32 25.89
N GLU A 717 19.35 -23.83 25.28
CA GLU A 717 19.26 -22.46 24.76
C GLU A 717 19.27 -21.39 25.85
N ALA A 718 18.67 -21.66 27.02
CA ALA A 718 18.71 -20.71 28.15
C ALA A 718 20.14 -20.44 28.66
N ALA A 719 21.04 -21.41 28.57
CA ALA A 719 22.44 -21.25 28.93
C ALA A 719 23.28 -20.59 27.82
N ILE A 720 22.91 -20.80 26.56
CA ILE A 720 23.58 -20.21 25.38
C ILE A 720 23.20 -18.72 25.23
N GLN A 721 21.96 -18.34 25.51
CA GLN A 721 21.51 -16.94 25.42
C GLN A 721 22.26 -16.03 26.39
N ALA A 722 22.57 -16.53 27.59
CA ALA A 722 23.38 -15.78 28.57
C ALA A 722 24.83 -15.57 28.11
N ALA A 723 25.41 -16.52 27.35
CA ALA A 723 26.74 -16.39 26.75
C ALA A 723 26.74 -15.55 25.46
N HIS A 724 25.64 -15.59 24.69
CA HIS A 724 25.47 -14.84 23.45
C HIS A 724 25.35 -13.33 23.70
N ASN A 725 24.62 -12.93 24.76
CA ASN A 725 24.49 -11.52 25.14
C ASN A 725 25.83 -10.89 25.57
N ALA A 726 26.79 -11.68 26.07
CA ALA A 726 28.13 -11.21 26.42
C ALA A 726 29.08 -11.07 25.20
N ALA A 727 28.74 -11.69 24.05
CA ALA A 727 29.56 -11.68 22.83
C ALA A 727 29.09 -10.64 21.79
N GLN A 728 27.82 -10.26 21.78
CA GLN A 728 27.27 -9.29 20.80
C GLN A 728 27.85 -7.87 20.92
N GLU A 729 28.30 -7.43 22.10
CA GLU A 729 28.96 -6.13 22.26
C GLU A 729 30.38 -6.06 21.63
N ARG A 730 30.89 -7.17 21.06
CA ARG A 730 32.28 -7.25 20.53
C ARG A 730 32.40 -7.57 19.03
N LEU A 731 31.32 -7.81 18.30
CA LEU A 731 31.40 -8.22 16.88
C LEU A 731 31.89 -7.07 15.96
N LYS A 732 32.77 -7.40 15.00
CA LYS A 732 33.23 -6.49 13.94
C LYS A 732 32.83 -7.04 12.57
N SER A 733 32.55 -6.16 11.61
CA SER A 733 32.21 -6.53 10.23
C SER A 733 32.73 -5.54 9.19
N ILE A 734 32.94 -6.02 7.97
CA ILE A 734 33.18 -5.21 6.77
C ILE A 734 32.29 -5.70 5.62
N LYS A 735 31.76 -4.78 4.81
CA LYS A 735 31.02 -5.08 3.59
C LYS A 735 31.93 -4.84 2.37
N ILE A 736 32.10 -5.85 1.52
CA ILE A 736 32.92 -5.75 0.31
C ILE A 736 32.05 -6.01 -0.92
N ALA A 737 31.98 -5.03 -1.82
CA ALA A 737 31.43 -5.19 -3.15
C ALA A 737 32.56 -5.28 -4.17
N SER A 738 32.47 -6.21 -5.12
CA SER A 738 33.47 -6.41 -6.16
C SER A 738 32.82 -6.60 -7.53
N TRP A 739 33.43 -6.03 -8.57
CA TRP A 739 33.01 -6.26 -9.95
C TRP A 739 34.18 -6.20 -10.93
N ASN A 740 34.33 -7.22 -11.79
CA ASN A 740 35.16 -7.14 -12.98
C ASN A 740 34.43 -6.37 -14.08
N ILE A 741 34.94 -5.19 -14.42
CA ILE A 741 34.26 -4.28 -15.35
C ILE A 741 34.76 -4.40 -16.81
N GLU A 742 35.66 -5.33 -17.11
CA GLU A 742 36.14 -5.63 -18.48
C GLU A 742 36.63 -4.39 -19.26
N LYS A 743 37.53 -3.59 -18.67
CA LYS A 743 38.09 -2.37 -19.29
C LYS A 743 37.02 -1.34 -19.66
N ASN A 744 36.61 -0.57 -18.65
CA ASN A 744 35.71 0.56 -18.84
C ASN A 744 36.48 1.86 -19.18
N GLY A 745 36.07 2.59 -20.23
CA GLY A 745 36.73 3.80 -20.74
C GLY A 745 35.95 4.53 -21.84
N GLN A 746 36.50 5.59 -22.43
CA GLN A 746 35.81 6.42 -23.47
C GLN A 746 35.33 5.64 -24.71
N SER A 747 35.96 4.50 -25.03
CA SER A 747 35.55 3.61 -26.11
C SER A 747 34.48 2.60 -25.71
N SER A 748 34.18 2.47 -24.42
CA SER A 748 33.08 1.64 -23.92
C SER A 748 31.75 2.28 -24.30
N THR A 749 30.72 1.47 -24.54
CA THR A 749 29.36 1.97 -24.78
C THR A 749 28.89 2.82 -23.60
N LEU A 750 28.06 3.82 -23.87
CA LEU A 750 27.44 4.63 -22.81
C LEU A 750 26.67 3.75 -21.81
N GLU A 751 26.07 2.67 -22.30
CA GLU A 751 25.41 1.65 -21.48
C GLU A 751 26.37 1.00 -20.48
N LYS A 752 27.56 0.55 -20.91
CA LYS A 752 28.57 -0.03 -20.01
C LYS A 752 29.09 0.98 -18.99
N GLN A 753 29.24 2.24 -19.40
CA GLN A 753 29.64 3.32 -18.49
C GLN A 753 28.55 3.58 -17.44
N SER A 754 27.27 3.63 -17.84
CA SER A 754 26.13 3.79 -16.95
C SER A 754 26.04 2.65 -15.94
N LYS A 755 26.12 1.39 -16.39
CA LYS A 755 26.07 0.21 -15.51
C LYS A 755 27.09 0.27 -14.38
N VAL A 756 28.34 0.64 -14.70
CA VAL A 756 29.39 0.79 -13.67
C VAL A 756 29.14 1.98 -12.76
N SER A 757 28.62 3.09 -13.28
CA SER A 757 28.23 4.25 -12.47
C SER A 757 27.11 3.91 -11.50
N ASP A 758 26.07 3.23 -11.98
CA ASP A 758 24.90 2.83 -11.20
C ASP A 758 25.29 1.83 -10.11
N PHE A 759 26.14 0.84 -10.42
CA PHE A 759 26.70 -0.07 -9.42
C PHE A 759 27.43 0.68 -8.30
N ILE A 760 28.28 1.66 -8.64
CA ILE A 760 29.00 2.44 -7.62
C ILE A 760 28.00 3.24 -6.80
N ALA A 761 27.06 3.95 -7.42
CA ALA A 761 26.05 4.75 -6.73
C ALA A 761 25.22 3.91 -5.75
N THR A 762 24.72 2.74 -6.19
CA THR A 762 24.02 1.79 -5.33
C THR A 762 24.91 1.31 -4.18
N CYS A 763 26.19 1.01 -4.43
CA CYS A 763 27.11 0.63 -3.35
C CYS A 763 27.34 1.75 -2.31
N ILE A 764 27.34 3.01 -2.75
CA ILE A 764 27.46 4.19 -1.86
C ILE A 764 26.19 4.33 -1.00
N GLU A 765 25.00 4.21 -1.60
CA GLU A 765 23.70 4.25 -0.89
C GLU A 765 23.58 3.14 0.16
N LEU A 766 24.10 1.94 -0.14
CA LEU A 766 24.12 0.78 0.76
C LEU A 766 25.23 0.84 1.82
N GLU A 767 26.01 1.93 1.81
CA GLU A 767 27.15 2.16 2.68
C GLU A 767 28.16 1.00 2.68
N ILE A 768 28.47 0.46 1.50
CA ILE A 768 29.46 -0.61 1.34
C ILE A 768 30.82 -0.12 1.87
N THR A 769 31.50 -0.91 2.71
CA THR A 769 32.75 -0.48 3.34
C THR A 769 33.89 -0.36 2.32
N VAL A 770 33.99 -1.34 1.42
CA VAL A 770 35.00 -1.39 0.35
C VAL A 770 34.34 -1.75 -0.98
N ILE A 771 34.51 -0.89 -1.96
CA ILE A 771 34.06 -1.12 -3.35
C ILE A 771 35.31 -1.39 -4.19
N PHE A 772 35.40 -2.53 -4.85
CA PHE A 772 36.56 -2.96 -5.63
C PHE A 772 36.19 -3.17 -7.10
N LEU A 773 36.80 -2.37 -7.98
CA LEU A 773 36.65 -2.49 -9.43
C LEU A 773 37.94 -3.03 -10.01
N CYS A 774 37.88 -4.20 -10.63
CA CYS A 774 39.03 -4.77 -11.34
C CYS A 774 38.87 -4.65 -12.86
N GLU A 775 39.99 -4.69 -13.57
CA GLU A 775 40.06 -4.42 -15.01
C GLU A 775 39.65 -2.98 -15.41
N VAL A 776 40.04 -1.97 -14.63
CA VAL A 776 39.99 -0.57 -15.11
C VAL A 776 41.10 -0.34 -16.14
N HIS A 777 40.81 0.37 -17.23
CA HIS A 777 41.82 0.63 -18.26
C HIS A 777 42.92 1.58 -17.74
N SER A 778 44.19 1.19 -17.83
CA SER A 778 45.29 1.92 -17.17
C SER A 778 45.42 3.39 -17.59
N THR A 779 45.07 3.76 -18.82
CA THR A 779 45.09 5.15 -19.32
C THR A 779 43.94 6.03 -18.81
N ARG A 780 42.97 5.46 -18.09
CA ARG A 780 41.77 6.13 -17.59
C ARG A 780 41.70 6.18 -16.07
N VAL A 781 42.70 5.61 -15.38
CA VAL A 781 42.72 5.55 -13.92
C VAL A 781 42.63 6.94 -13.31
N ASP A 782 43.41 7.90 -13.82
CA ASP A 782 43.38 9.28 -13.33
C ASP A 782 42.01 9.94 -13.52
N ASP A 783 41.37 9.71 -14.68
CA ASP A 783 40.02 10.22 -14.96
C ASP A 783 38.97 9.61 -14.01
N TYR A 784 39.05 8.30 -13.77
CA TYR A 784 38.17 7.57 -12.84
C TYR A 784 38.34 8.09 -11.40
N VAL A 785 39.58 8.16 -10.94
CA VAL A 785 39.90 8.59 -9.57
C VAL A 785 39.49 10.06 -9.38
N ALA A 786 39.79 10.94 -10.33
CA ALA A 786 39.40 12.36 -10.24
C ALA A 786 37.88 12.53 -10.17
N PHE A 787 37.13 11.82 -11.03
CA PHE A 787 35.67 11.85 -10.99
C PHE A 787 35.12 11.34 -9.66
N LEU A 788 35.56 10.16 -9.23
CA LEU A 788 35.05 9.54 -8.00
C LEU A 788 35.43 10.35 -6.74
N ILE A 789 36.60 10.99 -6.71
CA ILE A 789 36.95 11.93 -5.63
C ILE A 789 36.04 13.16 -5.69
N SER A 790 35.76 13.70 -6.88
CA SER A 790 34.89 14.88 -6.99
C SER A 790 33.44 14.61 -6.57
N THR A 791 32.97 13.38 -6.79
CA THR A 791 31.57 12.99 -6.52
C THR A 791 31.39 12.41 -5.12
N TYR A 792 32.33 11.59 -4.66
CA TYR A 792 32.21 10.77 -3.44
C TYR A 792 33.36 10.96 -2.45
N GLY A 793 34.28 11.91 -2.70
CA GLY A 793 35.49 12.10 -1.91
C GLY A 793 35.26 12.53 -0.46
N GLU A 794 34.09 13.09 -0.12
CA GLU A 794 33.73 13.43 1.26
C GLU A 794 33.41 12.18 2.10
N THR A 795 32.87 11.13 1.48
CA THR A 795 32.41 9.91 2.17
C THR A 795 33.34 8.71 1.97
N TYR A 796 34.06 8.68 0.85
CA TYR A 796 34.98 7.61 0.49
C TYR A 796 36.37 8.14 0.13
N ARG A 797 37.39 7.44 0.62
CA ARG A 797 38.75 7.53 0.12
C ARG A 797 38.85 6.69 -1.16
N VAL A 798 39.22 7.32 -2.26
CA VAL A 798 39.39 6.66 -3.56
C VAL A 798 40.88 6.44 -3.82
N GLU A 799 41.24 5.20 -4.13
CA GLU A 799 42.62 4.80 -4.43
C GLU A 799 42.67 3.94 -5.69
N SER A 800 43.87 3.76 -6.23
CA SER A 800 44.08 2.90 -7.39
C SER A 800 45.38 2.12 -7.26
N LEU A 801 45.42 0.94 -7.89
CA LEU A 801 46.60 0.10 -7.99
C LEU A 801 46.86 -0.25 -9.46
N PRO A 802 47.98 0.21 -10.04
CA PRO A 802 48.36 -0.17 -11.40
C PRO A 802 48.62 -1.68 -11.48
N GLY A 803 47.98 -2.35 -12.44
CA GLY A 803 48.01 -3.80 -12.59
C GLY A 803 48.70 -4.26 -13.88
N GLY A 804 49.79 -3.61 -14.30
CA GLY A 804 50.59 -3.98 -15.47
C GLY A 804 49.86 -3.93 -16.83
N TYR A 805 50.53 -3.47 -17.88
CA TYR A 805 49.89 -3.26 -19.20
C TYR A 805 48.66 -2.33 -19.12
N ASN A 806 47.49 -2.79 -19.61
CA ASN A 806 46.26 -2.02 -19.74
C ASN A 806 45.25 -2.25 -18.61
N ASN A 807 45.66 -2.84 -17.48
CA ASN A 807 44.76 -3.19 -16.38
C ASN A 807 45.18 -2.48 -15.08
N ALA A 808 44.20 -2.00 -14.32
CA ALA A 808 44.36 -1.39 -13.00
C ALA A 808 43.17 -1.75 -12.11
N TYR A 809 43.35 -1.58 -10.81
CA TYR A 809 42.26 -1.59 -9.85
C TYR A 809 41.93 -0.16 -9.44
N VAL A 810 40.64 0.14 -9.29
CA VAL A 810 40.16 1.34 -8.60
C VAL A 810 39.29 0.85 -7.45
N PHE A 811 39.52 1.39 -6.26
CA PHE A 811 38.78 0.97 -5.09
C PHE A 811 38.44 2.16 -4.19
N LEU A 812 37.29 2.07 -3.55
CA LEU A 812 36.76 3.09 -2.66
C LEU A 812 36.64 2.48 -1.27
N ILE A 813 37.16 3.17 -0.26
CA ILE A 813 37.09 2.78 1.15
C ILE A 813 36.38 3.88 1.91
N ARG A 814 35.33 3.54 2.67
CA ARG A 814 34.59 4.53 3.47
C ARG A 814 35.53 5.26 4.42
N GLN A 815 35.49 6.59 4.49
CA GLN A 815 36.50 7.38 5.22
C GLN A 815 36.58 7.06 6.73
N ASN A 816 35.46 6.66 7.35
CA ASN A 816 35.39 6.29 8.76
C ASN A 816 35.80 4.83 9.04
N ALA A 817 36.13 4.04 8.01
CA ALA A 817 36.59 2.67 8.17
C ALA A 817 38.08 2.63 8.51
N SER A 818 38.44 1.95 9.61
CA SER A 818 39.83 1.71 10.00
C SER A 818 40.43 0.56 9.19
N ILE A 819 40.73 0.82 7.91
CA ILE A 819 41.29 -0.17 6.98
C ILE A 819 42.68 0.28 6.50
N GLU A 820 43.68 -0.55 6.78
CA GLU A 820 45.02 -0.44 6.22
C GLU A 820 45.09 -1.20 4.90
N VAL A 821 45.80 -0.61 3.93
CA VAL A 821 45.90 -1.14 2.57
C VAL A 821 47.35 -1.47 2.27
N ASN A 822 47.59 -2.72 1.90
CA ASN A 822 48.88 -3.25 1.46
C ASN A 822 48.70 -3.98 0.11
N TYR A 823 49.80 -4.36 -0.53
CA TYR A 823 49.75 -5.05 -1.83
C TYR A 823 50.75 -6.19 -1.88
N GLY A 824 50.34 -7.33 -2.46
CA GLY A 824 51.19 -8.50 -2.65
C GLY A 824 51.24 -8.92 -4.12
N GLN A 825 52.43 -9.11 -4.69
CA GLN A 825 52.57 -9.51 -6.09
C GLN A 825 51.96 -10.89 -6.34
N LEU A 826 51.06 -11.02 -7.34
CA LEU A 826 50.57 -12.33 -7.75
C LEU A 826 51.63 -13.04 -8.60
N PHE A 827 51.96 -14.27 -8.23
CA PHE A 827 52.99 -15.07 -8.87
C PHE A 827 52.78 -15.17 -10.40
N ALA A 828 53.83 -14.92 -11.18
CA ALA A 828 53.84 -14.96 -12.65
C ALA A 828 52.84 -14.02 -13.36
N LEU A 829 52.36 -12.97 -12.69
CA LEU A 829 51.60 -11.88 -13.29
C LEU A 829 52.29 -10.54 -13.04
N ASN A 830 51.99 -9.54 -13.87
CA ASN A 830 52.43 -8.14 -13.68
C ASN A 830 51.43 -7.32 -12.85
N ARG A 831 50.60 -7.97 -12.03
CA ARG A 831 49.60 -7.34 -11.15
C ARG A 831 49.65 -7.92 -9.75
N ALA A 832 49.35 -7.09 -8.76
CA ALA A 832 49.28 -7.47 -7.36
C ALA A 832 47.84 -7.82 -6.94
N GLY A 833 47.69 -8.47 -5.79
CA GLY A 833 46.45 -8.51 -5.01
C GLY A 833 46.46 -7.38 -3.98
N LEU A 834 45.28 -6.82 -3.71
CA LEU A 834 45.04 -5.81 -2.70
C LEU A 834 44.82 -6.49 -1.35
N ILE A 835 45.67 -6.21 -0.36
CA ILE A 835 45.58 -6.78 0.99
C ILE A 835 44.99 -5.70 1.91
N LEU A 836 43.80 -5.96 2.42
CA LEU A 836 43.09 -5.10 3.36
C LEU A 836 43.24 -5.65 4.77
N GLN A 837 43.63 -4.81 5.71
CA GLN A 837 43.68 -5.16 7.12
C GLN A 837 42.71 -4.29 7.91
N SER A 838 41.79 -4.93 8.64
CA SER A 838 40.83 -4.28 9.53
C SER A 838 40.90 -4.92 10.90
N GLY A 839 41.72 -4.36 11.80
CA GLY A 839 42.05 -4.98 13.08
C GLY A 839 42.76 -6.32 12.85
N GLU A 840 42.12 -7.42 13.24
CA GLU A 840 42.65 -8.79 13.09
C GLU A 840 42.22 -9.49 11.80
N LEU A 841 41.33 -8.88 11.00
CA LEU A 841 40.89 -9.44 9.74
C LEU A 841 41.84 -9.04 8.60
N PHE A 842 42.28 -10.04 7.81
CA PHE A 842 43.00 -9.83 6.56
C PHE A 842 42.16 -10.27 5.35
N CYS A 843 41.95 -9.39 4.38
CA CYS A 843 41.22 -9.70 3.15
C CYS A 843 42.07 -9.47 1.91
N VAL A 844 42.06 -10.40 0.96
CA VAL A 844 42.69 -10.22 -0.36
C VAL A 844 41.62 -9.96 -1.41
N LEU A 845 41.71 -8.83 -2.11
CA LEU A 845 40.92 -8.53 -3.31
C LEU A 845 41.81 -8.64 -4.55
N ALA A 846 41.46 -9.51 -5.48
CA ALA A 846 42.34 -9.79 -6.61
C ALA A 846 41.58 -10.17 -7.89
N HIS A 847 42.27 -10.01 -9.02
CA HIS A 847 41.92 -10.62 -10.28
C HIS A 847 43.00 -11.68 -10.59
N PHE A 848 42.67 -12.96 -10.36
CA PHE A 848 43.58 -14.10 -10.53
C PHE A 848 43.79 -14.47 -12.00
N LYS A 849 44.78 -15.31 -12.31
CA LYS A 849 45.11 -15.68 -13.69
C LYS A 849 43.93 -16.40 -14.35
N SER A 850 43.49 -15.92 -15.52
CA SER A 850 42.44 -16.58 -16.30
C SER A 850 42.83 -17.92 -16.91
N GLY A 851 41.82 -18.77 -17.17
CA GLY A 851 41.94 -20.04 -17.90
C GLY A 851 41.92 -21.30 -17.03
N GLN A 852 41.63 -21.20 -15.73
CA GLN A 852 41.54 -22.34 -14.80
C GLN A 852 42.75 -23.30 -14.89
N THR A 853 43.95 -22.73 -15.04
CA THR A 853 45.19 -23.49 -15.23
C THR A 853 45.84 -23.83 -13.89
N GLY A 854 46.90 -24.65 -13.92
CA GLY A 854 47.73 -24.88 -12.72
C GLY A 854 48.30 -23.59 -12.12
N LEU A 855 48.49 -22.54 -12.92
CA LEU A 855 48.91 -21.23 -12.40
C LEU A 855 47.79 -20.54 -11.61
N THR A 856 46.55 -20.58 -12.10
CA THR A 856 45.38 -20.04 -11.38
C THR A 856 45.22 -20.74 -10.03
N LYS A 857 45.26 -22.08 -10.05
CA LYS A 857 45.23 -22.94 -8.86
C LYS A 857 46.31 -22.53 -7.85
N ASN A 858 47.57 -22.50 -8.28
CA ASN A 858 48.70 -22.14 -7.40
C ASN A 858 48.55 -20.74 -6.79
N GLN A 859 48.01 -19.77 -7.51
CA GLN A 859 47.83 -18.41 -6.98
C GLN A 859 46.79 -18.36 -5.85
N ILE A 860 45.65 -19.05 -6.01
CA ILE A 860 44.60 -19.11 -4.99
C ILE A 860 45.09 -19.88 -3.76
N GLU A 861 45.74 -21.03 -3.96
CA GLU A 861 46.29 -21.86 -2.88
C GLU A 861 47.35 -21.09 -2.07
N ASN A 862 48.30 -20.44 -2.75
CA ASN A 862 49.34 -19.64 -2.08
C ASN A 862 48.76 -18.45 -1.32
N ALA A 863 47.70 -17.81 -1.84
CA ALA A 863 47.05 -16.70 -1.16
C ALA A 863 46.34 -17.17 0.12
N ALA A 864 45.64 -18.32 0.07
CA ALA A 864 44.99 -18.91 1.23
C ALA A 864 46.01 -19.37 2.29
N GLU A 865 47.10 -20.01 1.88
CA GLU A 865 48.18 -20.44 2.78
C GLU A 865 48.88 -19.21 3.42
N PHE A 866 49.19 -18.19 2.63
CA PHE A 866 49.77 -16.95 3.13
C PHE A 866 48.88 -16.27 4.18
N LEU A 867 47.58 -16.12 3.90
CA LEU A 867 46.61 -15.52 4.84
C LEU A 867 46.45 -16.34 6.12
N GLN A 868 46.48 -17.66 6.00
CA GLN A 868 46.44 -18.56 7.15
C GLN A 868 47.66 -18.36 8.06
N ASP A 869 48.83 -18.11 7.48
CA ASP A 869 50.09 -17.86 8.21
C ASP A 869 50.14 -16.46 8.84
N ILE A 870 49.84 -15.40 8.07
CA ILE A 870 49.95 -14.03 8.57
C ILE A 870 48.84 -13.65 9.56
N GLY A 871 47.68 -14.28 9.48
CA GLY A 871 46.60 -14.13 10.45
C GLY A 871 46.92 -14.77 11.82
N GLY A 872 48.13 -15.25 12.06
CA GLY A 872 48.54 -15.85 13.33
C GLY A 872 47.84 -17.17 13.65
N LYS A 873 47.39 -17.91 12.62
CA LYS A 873 46.45 -19.05 12.73
C LYS A 873 45.08 -18.69 13.33
N SER A 874 44.74 -17.41 13.45
CA SER A 874 43.43 -16.99 13.98
C SER A 874 42.28 -17.42 13.08
N GLY A 875 42.55 -17.79 11.81
CA GLY A 875 41.53 -18.16 10.82
C GLY A 875 40.65 -16.98 10.38
N LYS A 876 41.05 -15.73 10.67
CA LYS A 876 40.29 -14.52 10.38
C LYS A 876 40.76 -13.89 9.07
N TRP A 877 40.39 -14.51 7.96
CA TRP A 877 40.80 -14.04 6.64
C TRP A 877 39.78 -14.35 5.55
N ALA A 878 39.79 -13.57 4.46
CA ALA A 878 38.99 -13.83 3.28
C ALA A 878 39.71 -13.46 1.97
N ILE A 879 39.29 -14.07 0.86
CA ILE A 879 39.77 -13.80 -0.49
C ILE A 879 38.53 -13.65 -1.37
N THR A 880 38.42 -12.55 -2.12
CA THR A 880 37.34 -12.37 -3.10
C THR A 880 37.79 -11.48 -4.26
N GLY A 881 36.91 -11.27 -5.24
CA GLY A 881 37.24 -10.66 -6.53
C GLY A 881 36.95 -11.62 -7.68
N ASP A 882 37.70 -11.47 -8.76
CA ASP A 882 37.64 -12.40 -9.89
C ASP A 882 38.65 -13.54 -9.66
N MET A 883 38.12 -14.64 -9.13
CA MET A 883 38.88 -15.85 -8.79
C MET A 883 39.36 -16.58 -10.04
N ASN A 884 38.72 -16.38 -11.20
CA ASN A 884 39.04 -17.06 -12.46
C ASN A 884 39.12 -18.60 -12.35
N TRP A 885 38.54 -19.16 -11.29
CA TRP A 885 38.43 -20.58 -10.99
C TRP A 885 36.95 -20.86 -10.76
N ASP A 886 36.39 -21.84 -11.45
CA ASP A 886 34.98 -22.13 -11.29
C ASP A 886 34.69 -22.64 -9.88
N TYR A 887 33.71 -22.04 -9.21
CA TYR A 887 33.21 -22.46 -7.90
C TYR A 887 32.88 -23.96 -7.84
N GLN A 888 32.35 -24.54 -8.92
CA GLN A 888 32.04 -25.97 -8.99
C GLN A 888 33.30 -26.86 -8.94
N ASN A 889 34.47 -26.28 -9.19
CA ASN A 889 35.77 -26.95 -9.19
C ASN A 889 36.58 -26.66 -7.92
N CYS A 890 36.01 -26.08 -6.86
CA CYS A 890 36.73 -25.79 -5.61
C CYS A 890 37.35 -27.05 -4.98
N ASN A 891 36.70 -28.20 -5.12
CA ASN A 891 37.21 -29.50 -4.66
C ASN A 891 38.55 -29.94 -5.32
N LYS A 892 38.99 -29.27 -6.39
CA LYS A 892 40.28 -29.50 -7.04
C LYS A 892 41.41 -28.63 -6.48
N LEU A 893 41.10 -27.69 -5.58
CA LEU A 893 42.07 -26.87 -4.86
C LEU A 893 42.52 -27.60 -3.58
N ASN A 894 43.80 -27.52 -3.26
CA ASN A 894 44.41 -28.00 -2.03
C ASN A 894 44.42 -26.85 -1.01
N LEU A 895 43.26 -26.56 -0.43
CA LEU A 895 43.08 -25.46 0.51
C LEU A 895 43.38 -25.90 1.95
N PRO A 896 43.70 -24.96 2.86
CA PRO A 896 43.74 -25.25 4.29
C PRO A 896 42.43 -25.88 4.77
N GLU A 897 42.47 -26.83 5.71
CA GLU A 897 41.26 -27.50 6.25
C GLU A 897 40.21 -26.54 6.84
N CYS A 898 40.62 -25.31 7.15
CA CYS A 898 39.77 -24.26 7.69
C CYS A 898 39.20 -23.32 6.63
N ALA A 899 39.34 -23.61 5.34
CA ALA A 899 38.79 -22.78 4.28
C ALA A 899 37.34 -23.16 3.93
N LEU A 900 36.47 -22.16 3.78
CA LEU A 900 35.06 -22.27 3.42
C LEU A 900 34.77 -21.40 2.19
N GLU A 901 33.85 -21.88 1.35
CA GLU A 901 33.53 -21.31 0.05
C GLU A 901 32.14 -20.67 0.06
N TYR A 902 32.01 -19.52 -0.60
CA TYR A 902 30.78 -18.72 -0.61
C TYR A 902 30.56 -18.08 -1.98
N THR A 903 29.32 -18.09 -2.49
CA THR A 903 28.94 -17.43 -3.73
C THR A 903 27.64 -16.64 -3.55
N CYS A 904 27.48 -15.54 -4.29
CA CYS A 904 26.22 -14.80 -4.36
C CYS A 904 25.28 -15.33 -5.47
N TRP A 905 25.82 -16.07 -6.43
CA TRP A 905 25.12 -16.55 -7.63
C TRP A 905 25.01 -18.06 -7.62
N SER A 906 23.90 -18.58 -8.14
CA SER A 906 23.64 -20.03 -8.24
C SER A 906 23.93 -20.61 -9.63
N ASP A 907 24.03 -19.77 -10.66
CA ASP A 907 24.16 -20.15 -12.06
C ASP A 907 25.56 -19.85 -12.63
N GLN A 908 25.91 -18.57 -12.84
CA GLN A 908 27.16 -18.12 -13.42
C GLN A 908 27.42 -16.66 -13.09
N THR A 909 28.70 -16.27 -13.03
CA THR A 909 29.13 -14.87 -12.89
C THR A 909 29.83 -14.36 -14.12
N GLN A 910 30.07 -15.19 -15.14
CA GLN A 910 30.73 -14.82 -16.39
C GLN A 910 29.95 -15.33 -17.61
N ALA A 911 29.88 -14.53 -18.68
CA ALA A 911 28.98 -14.75 -19.81
C ALA A 911 29.24 -16.03 -20.63
N LYS A 912 30.47 -16.57 -20.59
CA LYS A 912 30.86 -17.84 -21.23
C LYS A 912 30.65 -19.04 -20.29
N GLY A 913 30.13 -18.81 -19.09
CA GLY A 913 29.78 -19.84 -18.12
C GLY A 913 30.72 -19.91 -16.92
N GLY A 914 30.18 -20.46 -15.83
CA GLY A 914 30.88 -20.68 -14.58
C GLY A 914 30.71 -19.55 -13.57
N ILE A 915 30.93 -19.86 -12.30
CA ILE A 915 30.95 -18.90 -11.19
C ILE A 915 32.42 -18.60 -10.91
N LEU A 916 32.92 -17.50 -11.46
CA LEU A 916 34.33 -17.08 -11.36
C LEU A 916 34.54 -15.99 -10.30
N ASP A 917 33.48 -15.33 -9.87
CA ASP A 917 33.50 -14.28 -8.85
C ASP A 917 32.83 -14.84 -7.59
N TRP A 918 33.64 -15.21 -6.61
CA TRP A 918 33.18 -15.84 -5.36
C TRP A 918 34.13 -15.50 -4.20
N CYS A 919 33.84 -15.99 -3.00
CA CYS A 919 34.60 -15.69 -1.79
C CYS A 919 35.08 -16.98 -1.11
N LEU A 920 36.34 -16.98 -0.70
CA LEU A 920 36.96 -18.01 0.14
C LEU A 920 37.33 -17.40 1.49
N ALA A 921 36.96 -18.04 2.60
CA ALA A 921 37.27 -17.49 3.93
C ALA A 921 37.64 -18.56 4.96
N GLY A 922 38.36 -18.16 6.01
CA GLY A 922 38.70 -19.03 7.12
C GLY A 922 37.51 -19.32 8.05
N THR A 923 37.52 -20.45 8.76
CA THR A 923 36.43 -20.86 9.67
C THR A 923 36.19 -19.92 10.86
N SER A 924 37.12 -19.01 11.15
CA SER A 924 36.95 -17.99 12.20
C SER A 924 36.41 -16.65 11.67
N THR A 925 36.03 -16.64 10.39
CA THR A 925 35.26 -15.59 9.73
C THR A 925 33.93 -16.15 9.26
N GLN A 926 32.86 -15.41 9.48
CA GLN A 926 31.57 -15.70 8.88
C GLN A 926 31.41 -14.80 7.66
N VAL A 927 31.07 -15.40 6.52
CA VAL A 927 30.74 -14.68 5.29
C VAL A 927 29.24 -14.80 5.03
N ILE A 928 28.60 -13.67 4.77
CA ILE A 928 27.20 -13.60 4.34
C ILE A 928 27.21 -13.05 2.90
N PRO A 929 26.98 -13.91 1.88
CA PRO A 929 26.69 -13.47 0.53
C PRO A 929 25.39 -12.68 0.51
N TRP A 930 25.38 -11.53 -0.16
CA TRP A 930 24.15 -10.79 -0.40
C TRP A 930 23.45 -11.29 -1.67
N ASP A 931 22.13 -11.15 -1.69
CA ASP A 931 21.30 -11.42 -2.87
C ASP A 931 21.46 -10.29 -3.89
N VAL A 932 22.60 -10.32 -4.59
CA VAL A 932 22.98 -9.29 -5.55
C VAL A 932 22.07 -9.26 -6.79
N GLU A 933 21.37 -10.36 -7.08
CA GLU A 933 20.38 -10.43 -8.16
C GLU A 933 19.23 -9.46 -7.94
N ASN A 934 18.80 -9.33 -6.68
CA ASN A 934 17.76 -8.39 -6.25
C ASN A 934 18.31 -7.06 -5.74
N LEU A 935 19.59 -7.00 -5.35
CA LEU A 935 20.24 -5.77 -4.87
C LEU A 935 20.50 -4.77 -5.99
N PHE A 936 20.97 -5.25 -7.14
CA PHE A 936 21.27 -4.42 -8.30
C PHE A 936 20.17 -4.55 -9.34
N ASN A 937 19.98 -3.49 -10.14
CA ASN A 937 19.03 -3.52 -11.24
C ASN A 937 19.41 -4.64 -12.25
N LYS A 938 18.43 -5.11 -13.03
CA LYS A 938 18.65 -6.17 -14.02
C LYS A 938 19.72 -5.81 -15.05
N SER A 939 19.94 -4.53 -15.32
CA SER A 939 20.94 -4.09 -16.30
C SER A 939 22.37 -4.22 -15.79
N ILE A 940 22.63 -4.03 -14.50
CA ILE A 940 23.93 -4.30 -13.85
C ILE A 940 24.20 -5.81 -13.80
N ASN A 941 23.16 -6.61 -13.56
CA ASN A 941 23.24 -8.07 -13.44
C ASN A 941 23.23 -8.81 -14.79
N ASP A 942 22.88 -8.11 -15.87
CA ASP A 942 23.07 -8.61 -17.22
C ASP A 942 24.57 -8.53 -17.58
N MET A 943 25.06 -9.56 -18.27
CA MET A 943 26.46 -9.62 -18.69
C MET A 943 26.67 -9.01 -20.08
N THR A 944 25.83 -8.04 -20.45
CA THR A 944 25.93 -7.29 -21.71
C THR A 944 26.64 -5.96 -21.45
N GLY A 945 27.95 -5.93 -21.67
CA GLY A 945 28.80 -4.79 -21.35
C GLY A 945 30.06 -5.23 -20.60
N PRO A 946 30.09 -5.18 -19.25
CA PRO A 946 30.90 -6.10 -18.47
C PRO A 946 30.35 -7.51 -18.70
N ASP A 947 31.21 -8.48 -19.01
CA ASP A 947 30.78 -9.87 -19.19
C ASP A 947 30.77 -10.66 -17.87
N HIS A 948 31.01 -9.95 -16.75
CA HIS A 948 30.93 -10.44 -15.39
C HIS A 948 29.75 -9.84 -14.62
N ARG A 949 29.28 -10.53 -13.59
CA ARG A 949 28.28 -10.02 -12.61
C ARG A 949 28.96 -9.53 -11.33
N PRO A 950 28.39 -8.52 -10.64
CA PRO A 950 28.92 -8.06 -9.36
C PRO A 950 28.67 -9.09 -8.24
N VAL A 951 29.48 -9.00 -7.18
CA VAL A 951 29.32 -9.78 -5.93
C VAL A 951 29.43 -8.88 -4.71
N VAL A 952 28.70 -9.20 -3.65
CA VAL A 952 28.73 -8.46 -2.38
C VAL A 952 28.74 -9.43 -1.21
N PHE A 953 29.75 -9.29 -0.35
CA PHE A 953 29.95 -10.15 0.82
C PHE A 953 30.09 -9.31 2.09
N VAL A 954 29.39 -9.72 3.16
CA VAL A 954 29.63 -9.21 4.52
C VAL A 954 30.51 -10.19 5.26
N ILE A 955 31.68 -9.72 5.72
CA ILE A 955 32.67 -10.52 6.42
C ILE A 955 32.66 -10.11 7.88
N ILE A 956 32.36 -11.06 8.76
CA ILE A 956 32.18 -10.86 10.21
C ILE A 956 33.24 -11.66 10.96
N TRP A 957 33.84 -11.04 11.98
CA TRP A 957 34.80 -11.70 12.87
C TRP A 957 34.65 -11.23 14.32
N LEU A 958 35.12 -12.07 15.23
CA LEU A 958 35.26 -11.73 16.64
C LEU A 958 36.68 -11.22 16.90
N PRO A 959 36.89 -10.06 17.52
CA PRO A 959 38.21 -9.65 17.99
C PRO A 959 38.69 -10.59 19.10
N SER A 960 39.99 -10.87 19.14
CA SER A 960 40.58 -11.66 20.22
C SER A 960 40.46 -10.87 21.52
N SER A 961 40.17 -11.55 22.63
CA SER A 961 40.23 -10.91 23.95
C SER A 961 41.63 -10.34 24.16
N PRO A 962 41.79 -9.11 24.69
CA PRO A 962 43.11 -8.58 25.01
C PRO A 962 43.82 -9.59 25.93
N SER A 963 45.03 -10.01 25.54
CA SER A 963 45.86 -10.85 26.40
C SER A 963 46.04 -10.13 27.73
N SER A 964 45.99 -10.87 28.83
CA SER A 964 46.29 -10.35 30.18
C SER A 964 47.75 -9.93 30.37
N ASP A 965 48.52 -9.81 29.28
CA ASP A 965 49.98 -9.68 29.25
C ASP A 965 50.43 -8.64 28.19
N GLU A 966 49.79 -7.47 28.13
CA GLU A 966 50.49 -6.25 27.70
C GLU A 966 50.25 -5.11 28.72
N PRO A 967 51.31 -4.37 29.10
CA PRO A 967 51.38 -3.51 30.29
C PRO A 967 50.63 -2.17 30.22
#